data_AF-A0A3E1KBK3-F1
#
_entry.id   AF-A0A3E1KBK3-F1
#
_cell.length_a   1.000
_cell.length_b   1.000
_cell.length_c   1.000
_cell.angle_alpha   90.00
_cell.angle_beta   90.00
_cell.angle_gamma   90.00
#
_symmetry.space_group_name_H-M   'P 1'
#
loop_
_entity.id
_entity.type
_entity.pdbx_description
1 polymer ?
#
loop_
_entity_poly.entity_id
_entity_poly.type
_entity_poly.pdbx_seq_one_letter_code
_entity_poly.pdbx_strand_id
1 'polypeptide(L)'
;MNPTIKLPMFRAAMLLGLICAAGAATAQTTLFINSVGDDPALDPETGTCSTGDVIVDPPPFIFECTLRAAIETANEIDGPVVIEVSSAIELTIGDVSWIEINSALPYITNQVTIAGDTHPEHDDDSRTHLALRGPDSGSFSGLRFGSGASGSVVRNVGISRFGNSGILISGGENYVIENNILGGFWGGTAWNSSGNGGQGLDISNASGSQIRDNVIHANDANGVRIRNGSANNLLQGNVIGLRRPDIILEPFAPISGNAGHGVHITASAGAGNAIGFLDGNTISNNDGSGLLIEADGQVVLGNAIGIPHDGQADIDYPPQDYGNGEHGIDVTGSDNQIGTSGAGRNTIGHSQASGIVIGNNAGIAADNNEIAWNYVGTNAEGDDLGMQIGIVVYSGAGNVLANNVVSHNFEGMGTQSEGGVFIRGNTVTQNTGNGVIFVGPGQLGSLDENDANIIGNNAVGVLVDAYTSANPTALVAIRNNYIGTDASGTSMGNDIGIAVGSNLNRVWIGQSDNTGNTIVNSTITGILLDGAEETLVLGNHIGVHPDGTPMGNAMAVRLQVGSVDNQIGYAPNDIIDSGTWSPGTDSGNVIAHNGAGISFELGSNGGAIGNVIRGNRIHSNGTATTPGIDLGMTALDVGGSGTGPNTLLNYPDFDANATSWDAGTGQLDYRYRVQTVPANADYPMTIDFYLTDGNSPQGRTYIGSETYPESASFEFRTGSLSLTQPVNASTYLVATATDASGNTSQFTHQPFPLIVSDALFSDRFEGP
;
A
#
# COMPACT_ATOMS: atom_id res chain seq x y z
N MET A 1 33.26 9.06 -10.50
CA MET A 1 33.49 7.94 -11.43
C MET A 1 32.43 6.90 -11.12
N ASN A 2 31.39 6.82 -11.96
CA ASN A 2 30.19 6.00 -11.74
C ASN A 2 30.43 4.54 -12.14
N PRO A 3 30.16 3.56 -11.25
CA PRO A 3 29.77 2.23 -11.67
C PRO A 3 28.24 2.18 -11.80
N THR A 4 27.78 1.98 -13.02
CA THR A 4 26.40 1.67 -13.41
C THR A 4 25.84 0.48 -12.62
N ILE A 5 24.80 0.71 -11.83
CA ILE A 5 23.86 -0.32 -11.37
C ILE A 5 22.91 -0.61 -12.53
N LYS A 6 22.90 -1.86 -12.98
CA LYS A 6 21.96 -2.38 -13.99
C LYS A 6 20.61 -2.61 -13.31
N LEU A 7 19.67 -1.68 -13.48
CA LEU A 7 18.24 -1.98 -13.34
C LEU A 7 17.83 -2.91 -14.50
N PRO A 8 17.11 -4.01 -14.26
CA PRO A 8 16.42 -4.70 -15.34
C PRO A 8 15.27 -3.80 -15.78
N MET A 9 15.50 -3.06 -16.87
CA MET A 9 14.43 -2.48 -17.68
C MET A 9 13.54 -3.63 -18.18
N PHE A 10 12.45 -3.92 -17.47
CA PHE A 10 11.29 -4.54 -18.11
C PHE A 10 10.74 -3.48 -19.06
N ARG A 11 11.15 -3.59 -20.33
CA ARG A 11 10.58 -2.81 -21.42
C ARG A 11 9.10 -3.18 -21.51
N ALA A 12 8.24 -2.26 -21.09
CA ALA A 12 6.87 -2.16 -21.60
C ALA A 12 6.95 -1.88 -23.12
N ALA A 13 7.16 -2.94 -23.88
CA ALA A 13 6.98 -2.97 -25.32
C ALA A 13 5.74 -3.83 -25.58
N MET A 14 4.57 -3.34 -25.18
CA MET A 14 3.32 -3.76 -25.81
C MET A 14 3.32 -3.10 -27.18
N LEU A 15 4.03 -3.74 -28.11
CA LEU A 15 4.04 -3.37 -29.51
C LEU A 15 2.60 -3.48 -29.99
N LEU A 16 2.02 -2.35 -30.34
CA LEU A 16 0.80 -2.23 -31.13
C LEU A 16 1.07 -2.85 -32.50
N GLY A 17 1.09 -4.17 -32.55
CA GLY A 17 1.23 -4.98 -33.75
C GLY A 17 -0.11 -5.14 -34.41
N LEU A 18 -0.71 -4.03 -34.87
CA LEU A 18 -1.80 -4.09 -35.86
C LEU A 18 -1.18 -4.51 -37.20
N ILE A 19 -0.75 -5.77 -37.31
CA ILE A 19 -0.45 -6.37 -38.60
C ILE A 19 -1.81 -6.75 -39.19
N CYS A 20 -2.33 -5.88 -40.06
CA CYS A 20 -3.28 -6.29 -41.08
C CYS A 20 -2.60 -7.34 -41.97
N ALA A 21 -2.59 -8.59 -41.53
CA ALA A 21 -2.58 -9.70 -42.45
C ALA A 21 -3.98 -9.69 -43.08
N ALA A 22 -4.13 -8.94 -44.18
CA ALA A 22 -5.22 -9.13 -45.10
C ALA A 22 -5.04 -10.53 -45.73
N GLY A 23 -5.37 -11.56 -44.97
CA GLY A 23 -5.73 -12.85 -45.53
C GLY A 23 -6.92 -12.62 -46.45
N ALA A 24 -6.91 -13.28 -47.60
CA ALA A 24 -8.02 -13.21 -48.54
C ALA A 24 -9.33 -13.46 -47.77
N ALA A 25 -10.27 -12.51 -47.85
CA ALA A 25 -11.58 -12.65 -47.23
C ALA A 25 -12.26 -13.89 -47.82
N THR A 26 -12.25 -14.99 -47.05
CA THR A 26 -13.12 -16.13 -47.29
C THR A 26 -14.56 -15.61 -47.17
N ALA A 27 -15.42 -15.94 -48.13
CA ALA A 27 -16.83 -15.58 -48.05
C ALA A 27 -17.40 -16.11 -46.74
N GLN A 28 -17.90 -15.21 -45.88
CA GLN A 28 -18.46 -15.54 -44.58
C GLN A 28 -19.88 -16.06 -44.78
N THR A 29 -20.17 -17.26 -44.28
CA THR A 29 -21.52 -17.85 -44.38
C THR A 29 -22.40 -17.32 -43.27
N THR A 30 -23.64 -16.93 -43.57
CA THR A 30 -24.62 -16.47 -42.57
C THR A 30 -25.73 -17.51 -42.41
N LEU A 31 -26.01 -17.90 -41.17
CA LEU A 31 -27.16 -18.70 -40.76
C LEU A 31 -28.11 -17.82 -39.95
N PHE A 32 -29.41 -18.01 -40.12
CA PHE A 32 -30.44 -17.19 -39.47
C PHE A 32 -31.27 -18.04 -38.51
N ILE A 33 -31.12 -17.82 -37.21
CA ILE A 33 -32.00 -18.45 -36.23
C ILE A 33 -33.36 -17.76 -36.24
N ASN A 34 -34.43 -18.52 -36.34
CA ASN A 34 -35.80 -18.01 -36.48
C ASN A 34 -36.79 -18.69 -35.53
N SER A 35 -36.29 -19.48 -34.58
CA SER A 35 -37.09 -20.17 -33.58
C SER A 35 -36.40 -20.17 -32.23
N VAL A 36 -37.23 -20.15 -31.18
CA VAL A 36 -36.83 -20.29 -29.78
C VAL A 36 -36.75 -21.76 -29.31
N GLY A 37 -37.00 -22.70 -30.22
CA GLY A 37 -36.83 -24.13 -29.99
C GLY A 37 -35.37 -24.56 -29.82
N ASP A 38 -35.17 -25.83 -29.47
CA ASP A 38 -33.86 -26.44 -29.18
C ASP A 38 -33.65 -27.76 -29.97
N ASP A 39 -34.40 -27.96 -31.05
CA ASP A 39 -34.29 -29.17 -31.89
C ASP A 39 -33.00 -29.17 -32.72
N PRO A 40 -32.40 -30.36 -32.96
CA PRO A 40 -31.16 -30.48 -33.73
C PRO A 40 -31.35 -30.23 -35.22
N ALA A 41 -30.24 -30.03 -35.96
CA ALA A 41 -30.26 -29.95 -37.41
C ALA A 41 -30.63 -31.30 -38.03
N LEU A 42 -31.49 -31.28 -39.05
CA LEU A 42 -31.86 -32.49 -39.80
C LEU A 42 -30.66 -33.03 -40.61
N ASP A 43 -29.99 -32.16 -41.35
CA ASP A 43 -28.86 -32.49 -42.24
C ASP A 43 -27.78 -31.39 -42.22
N PRO A 44 -26.97 -31.26 -41.13
CA PRO A 44 -26.04 -30.14 -40.95
C PRO A 44 -24.94 -30.06 -42.03
N GLU A 45 -24.54 -31.19 -42.60
CA GLU A 45 -23.53 -31.29 -43.67
C GLU A 45 -23.93 -30.54 -44.97
N THR A 46 -25.22 -30.20 -45.12
CA THR A 46 -25.71 -29.46 -46.29
C THR A 46 -25.41 -27.96 -46.23
N GLY A 47 -24.92 -27.47 -45.08
CA GLY A 47 -24.69 -26.04 -44.84
C GLY A 47 -25.98 -25.21 -44.73
N THR A 48 -27.16 -25.86 -44.72
CA THR A 48 -28.46 -25.21 -44.54
C THR A 48 -28.97 -25.50 -43.14
N CYS A 49 -29.22 -24.45 -42.36
CA CYS A 49 -29.82 -24.61 -41.04
C CYS A 49 -31.31 -24.95 -41.19
N SER A 50 -31.70 -26.15 -40.77
CA SER A 50 -33.09 -26.62 -40.76
C SER A 50 -33.26 -27.75 -39.74
N THR A 51 -34.31 -27.70 -38.92
CA THR A 51 -34.75 -28.85 -38.08
C THR A 51 -35.64 -29.83 -38.87
N GLY A 52 -36.07 -29.44 -40.07
CA GLY A 52 -37.05 -30.16 -40.88
C GLY A 52 -38.49 -29.66 -40.69
N ASP A 53 -38.75 -28.87 -39.66
CA ASP A 53 -40.05 -28.27 -39.39
C ASP A 53 -40.26 -26.96 -40.17
N VAL A 54 -41.53 -26.62 -40.44
CA VAL A 54 -41.92 -25.44 -41.21
C VAL A 54 -42.66 -24.47 -40.30
N ILE A 55 -42.15 -23.26 -40.14
CA ILE A 55 -42.76 -22.22 -39.29
C ILE A 55 -43.68 -21.27 -40.07
N VAL A 56 -43.59 -21.22 -41.41
CA VAL A 56 -44.49 -20.44 -42.28
C VAL A 56 -44.98 -21.26 -43.47
N ASP A 57 -46.32 -21.40 -43.59
CA ASP A 57 -47.07 -22.07 -44.67
C ASP A 57 -48.31 -21.19 -45.02
N PRO A 58 -48.57 -20.75 -46.28
CA PRO A 58 -48.12 -21.27 -47.58
C PRO A 58 -46.96 -20.52 -48.26
N PRO A 59 -46.41 -21.03 -49.40
CA PRO A 59 -45.09 -20.66 -49.92
C PRO A 59 -44.83 -19.16 -50.11
N PRO A 60 -43.56 -18.70 -49.93
CA PRO A 60 -42.35 -19.51 -49.72
C PRO A 60 -42.24 -20.09 -48.30
N PHE A 61 -41.98 -21.40 -48.19
CA PHE A 61 -41.80 -22.06 -46.90
C PHE A 61 -40.57 -21.50 -46.19
N ILE A 62 -40.71 -21.21 -44.90
CA ILE A 62 -39.60 -20.90 -44.01
C ILE A 62 -39.42 -22.12 -43.10
N PHE A 63 -38.28 -22.79 -43.25
CA PHE A 63 -37.90 -23.88 -42.36
C PHE A 63 -37.40 -23.32 -41.04
N GLU A 64 -37.68 -24.04 -39.97
CA GLU A 64 -37.21 -23.72 -38.64
C GLU A 64 -35.69 -23.90 -38.54
N CYS A 65 -35.01 -22.91 -37.99
CA CYS A 65 -33.61 -22.94 -37.61
C CYS A 65 -33.50 -22.51 -36.14
N THR A 66 -33.22 -23.46 -35.27
CA THR A 66 -32.92 -23.22 -33.84
C THR A 66 -31.43 -22.86 -33.67
N LEU A 67 -31.06 -22.32 -32.50
CA LEU A 67 -29.65 -22.10 -32.18
C LEU A 67 -28.83 -23.40 -32.21
N ARG A 68 -29.40 -24.50 -31.72
CA ARG A 68 -28.74 -25.82 -31.78
C ARG A 68 -28.46 -26.23 -33.22
N ALA A 69 -29.48 -26.20 -34.09
CA ALA A 69 -29.33 -26.55 -35.50
C ALA A 69 -28.31 -25.64 -36.20
N ALA A 70 -28.28 -24.34 -35.87
CA ALA A 70 -27.32 -23.40 -36.41
C ALA A 70 -25.88 -23.73 -35.99
N ILE A 71 -25.65 -24.08 -34.72
CA ILE A 71 -24.32 -24.50 -34.23
C ILE A 71 -23.87 -25.80 -34.90
N GLU A 72 -24.75 -26.81 -34.99
CA GLU A 72 -24.45 -28.09 -35.64
C GLU A 72 -24.09 -27.88 -37.11
N THR A 73 -24.85 -27.03 -37.82
CA THR A 73 -24.57 -26.67 -39.22
C THR A 73 -23.26 -25.89 -39.34
N ALA A 74 -23.00 -24.93 -38.45
CA ALA A 74 -21.77 -24.12 -38.46
C ALA A 74 -20.50 -24.98 -38.25
N ASN A 75 -20.60 -26.04 -37.44
CA ASN A 75 -19.51 -26.98 -37.22
C ASN A 75 -19.14 -27.82 -38.47
N GLU A 76 -20.04 -27.93 -39.44
CA GLU A 76 -19.81 -28.65 -40.70
C GLU A 76 -19.40 -27.71 -41.86
N ILE A 77 -19.48 -26.39 -41.66
CA ILE A 77 -19.10 -25.39 -42.66
C ILE A 77 -17.60 -25.07 -42.57
N ASP A 78 -16.89 -25.17 -43.70
CA ASP A 78 -15.52 -24.71 -43.82
C ASP A 78 -15.43 -23.17 -43.74
N GLY A 79 -14.78 -22.67 -42.70
CA GLY A 79 -14.50 -21.24 -42.51
C GLY A 79 -15.45 -20.53 -41.54
N PRO A 80 -15.31 -19.20 -41.38
CA PRO A 80 -16.07 -18.45 -40.39
C PRO A 80 -17.56 -18.35 -40.72
N VAL A 81 -18.41 -18.55 -39.72
CA VAL A 81 -19.88 -18.46 -39.83
C VAL A 81 -20.43 -17.32 -38.96
N VAL A 82 -21.41 -16.57 -39.45
CA VAL A 82 -22.24 -15.67 -38.62
C VAL A 82 -23.57 -16.34 -38.36
N ILE A 83 -23.99 -16.35 -37.10
CA ILE A 83 -25.33 -16.72 -36.69
C ILE A 83 -26.05 -15.44 -36.30
N GLU A 84 -27.01 -15.04 -37.14
CA GLU A 84 -27.84 -13.85 -36.97
C GLU A 84 -29.24 -14.25 -36.52
N VAL A 85 -29.93 -13.31 -35.87
CA VAL A 85 -31.31 -13.44 -35.45
C VAL A 85 -32.22 -12.99 -36.59
N SER A 86 -33.14 -13.86 -37.00
CA SER A 86 -34.11 -13.57 -38.05
C SER A 86 -35.22 -12.64 -37.55
N SER A 87 -35.79 -11.86 -38.46
CA SER A 87 -37.05 -11.12 -38.21
C SER A 87 -38.26 -12.01 -37.94
N ALA A 88 -38.14 -13.32 -38.17
CA ALA A 88 -39.19 -14.30 -37.91
C ALA A 88 -39.09 -14.94 -36.51
N ILE A 89 -38.09 -14.60 -35.69
CA ILE A 89 -37.96 -15.19 -34.35
C ILE A 89 -39.12 -14.78 -33.44
N GLU A 90 -39.58 -15.73 -32.64
CA GLU A 90 -40.67 -15.51 -31.69
C GLU A 90 -40.19 -14.67 -30.49
N LEU A 91 -40.96 -13.63 -30.15
CA LEU A 91 -40.84 -12.91 -28.87
C LEU A 91 -41.61 -13.69 -27.81
N THR A 92 -40.95 -14.07 -26.72
CA THR A 92 -41.59 -14.89 -25.69
C THR A 92 -42.08 -14.05 -24.51
N ILE A 93 -41.21 -13.23 -23.91
CA ILE A 93 -41.58 -12.39 -22.76
C ILE A 93 -40.84 -11.05 -22.79
N GLY A 94 -41.59 -9.94 -22.75
CA GLY A 94 -41.02 -8.59 -22.59
C GLY A 94 -40.03 -8.22 -23.69
N ASP A 95 -40.42 -8.41 -24.95
CA ASP A 95 -39.62 -8.15 -26.16
C ASP A 95 -38.30 -8.95 -26.26
N VAL A 96 -38.12 -9.96 -25.40
CA VAL A 96 -36.99 -10.89 -25.44
C VAL A 96 -37.41 -12.23 -26.04
N SER A 97 -36.55 -12.75 -26.92
CA SER A 97 -36.59 -14.13 -27.41
C SER A 97 -35.79 -15.04 -26.49
N TRP A 98 -36.50 -15.74 -25.61
CA TRP A 98 -35.93 -16.76 -24.72
C TRP A 98 -35.83 -18.11 -25.43
N ILE A 99 -34.61 -18.55 -25.73
CA ILE A 99 -34.32 -19.89 -26.23
C ILE A 99 -34.14 -20.83 -25.04
N GLU A 100 -35.09 -21.74 -24.86
CA GLU A 100 -35.09 -22.73 -23.77
C GLU A 100 -34.20 -23.92 -24.16
N ILE A 101 -33.00 -23.98 -23.60
CA ILE A 101 -32.00 -25.01 -23.88
C ILE A 101 -32.24 -26.20 -22.93
N ASN A 102 -32.85 -27.26 -23.45
CA ASN A 102 -33.28 -28.41 -22.65
C ASN A 102 -32.19 -29.47 -22.50
N SER A 103 -31.17 -29.44 -23.36
CA SER A 103 -30.02 -30.33 -23.30
C SER A 103 -28.73 -29.59 -23.64
N ALA A 104 -27.56 -30.16 -23.32
CA ALA A 104 -26.30 -29.50 -23.59
C ALA A 104 -26.16 -29.15 -25.09
N LEU A 105 -25.91 -27.87 -25.41
CA LEU A 105 -25.54 -27.48 -26.76
C LEU A 105 -24.24 -28.22 -27.17
N PRO A 106 -24.11 -28.59 -28.46
CA PRO A 106 -22.88 -29.18 -28.96
C PRO A 106 -21.70 -28.21 -28.79
N TYR A 107 -20.50 -28.75 -28.69
CA TYR A 107 -19.30 -27.89 -28.72
C TYR A 107 -19.24 -27.20 -30.07
N ILE A 108 -19.01 -25.89 -30.04
CA ILE A 108 -18.63 -25.10 -31.20
C ILE A 108 -17.19 -25.47 -31.54
N THR A 109 -16.96 -26.00 -32.73
CA THR A 109 -15.65 -26.48 -33.21
C THR A 109 -15.11 -25.68 -34.39
N ASN A 110 -15.90 -24.80 -34.99
CA ASN A 110 -15.47 -23.84 -36.01
C ASN A 110 -15.66 -22.40 -35.52
N GLN A 111 -14.98 -21.45 -36.17
CA GLN A 111 -15.10 -20.03 -35.84
C GLN A 111 -16.53 -19.54 -36.12
N VAL A 112 -17.21 -19.04 -35.11
CA VAL A 112 -18.56 -18.48 -35.23
C VAL A 112 -18.66 -17.07 -34.67
N THR A 113 -19.54 -16.26 -35.24
CA THR A 113 -20.03 -15.01 -34.64
C THR A 113 -21.49 -15.20 -34.27
N ILE A 114 -21.82 -15.22 -32.98
CA ILE A 114 -23.21 -15.23 -32.50
C ILE A 114 -23.59 -13.77 -32.22
N ALA A 115 -24.44 -13.21 -33.07
CA ALA A 115 -24.75 -11.78 -33.12
C ALA A 115 -26.16 -11.47 -32.58
N GLY A 116 -26.31 -11.35 -31.26
CA GLY A 116 -27.61 -11.05 -30.63
C GLY A 116 -28.14 -9.64 -30.92
N ASP A 117 -27.28 -8.71 -31.32
CA ASP A 117 -27.63 -7.36 -31.77
C ASP A 117 -28.33 -7.31 -33.14
N THR A 118 -28.33 -8.43 -33.87
CA THR A 118 -29.13 -8.55 -35.09
C THR A 118 -30.61 -8.85 -34.79
N HIS A 119 -30.95 -8.99 -33.50
CA HIS A 119 -32.33 -9.16 -33.07
C HIS A 119 -33.20 -7.97 -33.53
N PRO A 120 -34.41 -8.22 -34.06
CA PRO A 120 -35.25 -7.14 -34.63
C PRO A 120 -35.62 -6.03 -33.65
N GLU A 121 -35.76 -6.40 -32.37
CA GLU A 121 -36.03 -5.47 -31.26
C GLU A 121 -34.76 -4.91 -30.61
N HIS A 122 -33.57 -5.22 -31.13
CA HIS A 122 -32.34 -4.64 -30.59
C HIS A 122 -32.38 -3.11 -30.70
N ASP A 123 -32.17 -2.44 -29.58
CA ASP A 123 -32.04 -1.00 -29.49
C ASP A 123 -30.62 -0.60 -29.06
N ASP A 124 -30.25 0.64 -29.37
CA ASP A 124 -28.97 1.23 -28.97
C ASP A 124 -28.87 1.43 -27.44
N ASP A 125 -29.97 1.24 -26.70
CA ASP A 125 -30.03 1.33 -25.23
C ASP A 125 -29.42 0.09 -24.53
N SER A 126 -28.69 -0.75 -25.27
CA SER A 126 -27.85 -1.85 -24.76
C SER A 126 -28.59 -2.99 -24.04
N ARG A 127 -29.92 -3.07 -24.23
CA ARG A 127 -30.70 -4.19 -23.76
C ARG A 127 -30.48 -5.39 -24.67
N THR A 128 -30.11 -6.49 -24.05
CA THR A 128 -30.00 -7.77 -24.75
C THR A 128 -31.39 -8.34 -24.98
N HIS A 129 -31.76 -8.58 -26.24
CA HIS A 129 -33.07 -9.11 -26.62
C HIS A 129 -33.05 -10.59 -27.02
N LEU A 130 -31.85 -11.17 -27.18
CA LEU A 130 -31.66 -12.61 -27.34
C LEU A 130 -31.16 -13.22 -26.03
N ALA A 131 -31.91 -14.17 -25.46
CA ALA A 131 -31.54 -14.81 -24.20
C ALA A 131 -31.57 -16.34 -24.29
N LEU A 132 -30.55 -16.98 -23.71
CA LEU A 132 -30.43 -18.42 -23.54
C LEU A 132 -30.73 -18.78 -22.09
N ARG A 133 -31.56 -19.79 -21.91
CA ARG A 133 -31.97 -20.26 -20.60
C ARG A 133 -31.77 -21.75 -20.46
N GLY A 134 -31.05 -22.16 -19.42
CA GLY A 134 -30.92 -23.56 -19.03
C GLY A 134 -32.09 -24.05 -18.16
N PRO A 135 -32.21 -25.37 -17.93
CA PRO A 135 -33.35 -25.99 -17.25
C PRO A 135 -33.32 -25.85 -15.71
N ASP A 136 -32.58 -24.86 -15.16
CA ASP A 136 -32.24 -24.66 -13.73
C ASP A 136 -31.49 -25.82 -13.05
N SER A 137 -31.58 -27.04 -13.59
CA SER A 137 -31.05 -28.30 -13.04
C SER A 137 -30.37 -29.11 -14.15
N GLY A 138 -29.04 -29.01 -14.23
CA GLY A 138 -28.22 -29.69 -15.23
C GLY A 138 -26.73 -29.41 -15.01
N SER A 139 -25.82 -30.22 -15.54
CA SER A 139 -24.37 -30.09 -15.32
C SER A 139 -23.61 -29.41 -16.47
N PHE A 140 -24.33 -28.90 -17.47
CA PHE A 140 -23.73 -28.34 -18.68
C PHE A 140 -23.73 -26.81 -18.68
N SER A 141 -22.76 -26.25 -19.39
CA SER A 141 -22.66 -24.83 -19.68
C SER A 141 -23.55 -24.43 -20.85
N GLY A 142 -23.91 -23.15 -20.94
CA GLY A 142 -24.70 -22.60 -22.05
C GLY A 142 -23.97 -22.71 -23.39
N LEU A 143 -23.12 -21.75 -23.71
CA LEU A 143 -22.26 -21.83 -24.89
C LEU A 143 -20.94 -22.53 -24.58
N ARG A 144 -20.47 -23.38 -25.49
CA ARG A 144 -19.32 -24.27 -25.26
C ARG A 144 -18.38 -24.24 -26.46
N PHE A 145 -17.21 -23.63 -26.31
CA PHE A 145 -16.21 -23.52 -27.38
C PHE A 145 -15.10 -24.57 -27.20
N GLY A 146 -14.80 -25.31 -28.26
CA GLY A 146 -13.66 -26.21 -28.36
C GLY A 146 -12.46 -25.56 -29.07
N SER A 147 -11.34 -26.29 -29.16
CA SER A 147 -10.08 -25.74 -29.68
C SER A 147 -10.11 -25.24 -31.13
N GLY A 148 -11.02 -25.76 -31.96
CA GLY A 148 -11.17 -25.32 -33.36
C GLY A 148 -11.93 -23.99 -33.52
N ALA A 149 -12.58 -23.49 -32.47
CA ALA A 149 -13.42 -22.30 -32.54
C ALA A 149 -12.67 -20.97 -32.32
N SER A 150 -11.35 -20.96 -32.53
CA SER A 150 -10.51 -19.77 -32.34
C SER A 150 -11.03 -18.60 -33.17
N GLY A 151 -10.99 -17.39 -32.60
CA GLY A 151 -11.52 -16.19 -33.24
C GLY A 151 -13.04 -16.03 -33.15
N SER A 152 -13.75 -16.87 -32.41
CA SER A 152 -15.21 -16.75 -32.28
C SER A 152 -15.63 -15.51 -31.50
N VAL A 153 -16.79 -14.95 -31.85
CA VAL A 153 -17.37 -13.77 -31.25
C VAL A 153 -18.75 -14.09 -30.67
N VAL A 154 -19.03 -13.66 -29.45
CA VAL A 154 -20.37 -13.67 -28.86
C VAL A 154 -20.70 -12.27 -28.39
N ARG A 155 -21.81 -11.72 -28.89
CA ARG A 155 -22.20 -10.35 -28.57
C ARG A 155 -23.69 -10.15 -28.38
N ASN A 156 -24.05 -9.34 -27.39
CA ASN A 156 -25.43 -8.98 -27.05
C ASN A 156 -26.33 -10.20 -26.81
N VAL A 157 -25.83 -11.19 -26.06
CA VAL A 157 -26.58 -12.40 -25.65
C VAL A 157 -26.70 -12.48 -24.14
N GLY A 158 -27.91 -12.77 -23.64
CA GLY A 158 -28.19 -13.04 -22.24
C GLY A 158 -28.07 -14.53 -21.98
N ILE A 159 -27.35 -14.97 -20.95
CA ILE A 159 -27.12 -16.39 -20.70
C ILE A 159 -27.26 -16.67 -19.20
N SER A 160 -28.31 -17.42 -18.85
CA SER A 160 -28.71 -17.64 -17.45
C SER A 160 -29.19 -19.06 -17.20
N ARG A 161 -29.25 -19.46 -15.92
CA ARG A 161 -29.88 -20.72 -15.44
C ARG A 161 -29.27 -22.02 -15.96
N PHE A 162 -28.01 -21.98 -16.39
CA PHE A 162 -27.24 -23.19 -16.63
C PHE A 162 -26.65 -23.67 -15.30
N GLY A 163 -26.75 -24.96 -14.96
CA GLY A 163 -26.21 -25.45 -13.68
C GLY A 163 -24.67 -25.59 -13.65
N ASN A 164 -23.99 -25.16 -14.71
CA ASN A 164 -22.54 -24.91 -14.73
C ASN A 164 -22.30 -23.48 -15.26
N SER A 165 -21.28 -23.24 -16.10
CA SER A 165 -20.94 -21.87 -16.51
C SER A 165 -21.85 -21.33 -17.61
N GLY A 166 -22.11 -20.02 -17.67
CA GLY A 166 -22.86 -19.43 -18.78
C GLY A 166 -22.16 -19.66 -20.12
N ILE A 167 -20.87 -19.28 -20.20
CA ILE A 167 -19.99 -19.59 -21.33
C ILE A 167 -18.79 -20.40 -20.84
N LEU A 168 -18.46 -21.48 -21.55
CA LEU A 168 -17.24 -22.27 -21.38
C LEU A 168 -16.38 -22.18 -22.64
N ILE A 169 -15.15 -21.70 -22.49
CA ILE A 169 -14.10 -21.78 -23.50
C ILE A 169 -13.11 -22.87 -23.06
N SER A 170 -12.94 -23.90 -23.90
CA SER A 170 -12.12 -25.08 -23.61
C SER A 170 -11.11 -25.34 -24.73
N GLY A 171 -10.20 -24.40 -24.94
CA GLY A 171 -9.19 -24.43 -26.00
C GLY A 171 -9.33 -23.28 -27.00
N GLY A 172 -8.26 -23.02 -27.76
CA GLY A 172 -8.24 -22.05 -28.86
C GLY A 172 -7.74 -20.67 -28.44
N GLU A 173 -7.82 -19.70 -29.35
CA GLU A 173 -7.27 -18.36 -29.13
C GLU A 173 -8.19 -17.25 -29.68
N ASN A 174 -7.98 -16.04 -29.19
CA ASN A 174 -8.53 -14.80 -29.76
C ASN A 174 -10.07 -14.73 -29.79
N TYR A 175 -10.74 -15.22 -28.76
CA TYR A 175 -12.19 -15.07 -28.61
C TYR A 175 -12.57 -13.63 -28.29
N VAL A 176 -13.73 -13.17 -28.75
CA VAL A 176 -14.31 -11.88 -28.35
C VAL A 176 -15.65 -12.13 -27.69
N ILE A 177 -15.75 -11.84 -26.40
CA ILE A 177 -16.99 -11.93 -25.63
C ILE A 177 -17.35 -10.51 -25.22
N GLU A 178 -18.35 -9.92 -25.88
CA GLU A 178 -18.67 -8.50 -25.69
C GLU A 178 -20.15 -8.20 -25.43
N ASN A 179 -20.46 -7.20 -24.61
CA ASN A 179 -21.85 -6.73 -24.41
C ASN A 179 -22.85 -7.82 -24.01
N ASN A 180 -22.40 -8.92 -23.40
CA ASN A 180 -23.27 -10.00 -22.96
C ASN A 180 -23.73 -9.79 -21.52
N ILE A 181 -24.80 -10.48 -21.14
CA ILE A 181 -25.24 -10.57 -19.73
C ILE A 181 -25.12 -12.03 -19.30
N LEU A 182 -24.22 -12.33 -18.36
CA LEU A 182 -23.91 -13.69 -17.92
C LEU A 182 -24.30 -13.89 -16.45
N GLY A 183 -25.39 -14.62 -16.24
CA GLY A 183 -25.96 -14.88 -14.91
C GLY A 183 -27.35 -14.28 -14.77
N GLY A 184 -27.59 -13.49 -13.72
CA GLY A 184 -28.88 -12.82 -13.53
C GLY A 184 -29.23 -12.00 -14.77
N PHE A 185 -30.47 -12.09 -15.25
CA PHE A 185 -30.84 -11.47 -16.51
C PHE A 185 -32.13 -10.68 -16.40
N TRP A 186 -32.11 -9.49 -16.99
CA TRP A 186 -33.27 -8.64 -17.15
C TRP A 186 -33.54 -8.36 -18.62
N GLY A 187 -34.71 -8.79 -19.09
CA GLY A 187 -35.21 -8.57 -20.44
C GLY A 187 -36.63 -8.01 -20.37
N GLY A 188 -36.82 -6.77 -20.82
CA GLY A 188 -38.12 -6.08 -20.79
C GLY A 188 -38.74 -6.00 -19.39
N THR A 189 -39.95 -6.54 -19.19
CA THR A 189 -40.64 -6.50 -17.89
C THR A 189 -40.46 -7.79 -17.06
N ALA A 190 -39.62 -8.74 -17.48
CA ALA A 190 -39.51 -10.05 -16.87
C ALA A 190 -38.32 -10.13 -15.90
N TRP A 191 -38.59 -10.51 -14.64
CA TRP A 191 -37.57 -10.68 -13.61
C TRP A 191 -37.05 -12.11 -13.57
N ASN A 192 -35.73 -12.29 -13.69
CA ASN A 192 -35.06 -13.52 -13.34
C ASN A 192 -33.76 -13.24 -12.56
N SER A 193 -33.79 -13.40 -11.24
CA SER A 193 -32.60 -13.29 -10.39
C SER A 193 -31.72 -14.53 -10.36
N SER A 194 -32.16 -15.65 -10.94
CA SER A 194 -31.38 -16.88 -10.94
C SER A 194 -30.34 -16.83 -12.06
N GLY A 195 -29.06 -16.71 -11.70
CA GLY A 195 -27.96 -16.81 -12.65
C GLY A 195 -27.53 -18.25 -12.90
N ASN A 196 -26.25 -18.45 -13.22
CA ASN A 196 -25.73 -19.77 -13.53
C ASN A 196 -25.20 -20.46 -12.27
N GLY A 197 -25.35 -21.78 -12.18
CA GLY A 197 -24.88 -22.61 -11.06
C GLY A 197 -23.35 -22.77 -10.99
N GLY A 198 -22.63 -22.30 -12.00
CA GLY A 198 -21.17 -22.25 -12.06
C GLY A 198 -20.67 -20.82 -12.23
N GLN A 199 -19.73 -20.63 -13.17
CA GLN A 199 -19.16 -19.30 -13.45
C GLN A 199 -20.07 -18.51 -14.41
N GLY A 200 -19.97 -17.19 -14.45
CA GLY A 200 -20.48 -16.45 -15.61
C GLY A 200 -19.74 -16.88 -16.89
N LEU A 201 -18.40 -16.81 -16.84
CA LEU A 201 -17.48 -17.19 -17.92
C LEU A 201 -16.31 -18.04 -17.38
N ASP A 202 -16.06 -19.20 -17.99
CA ASP A 202 -14.91 -20.08 -17.67
C ASP A 202 -13.96 -20.20 -18.87
N ILE A 203 -12.73 -19.73 -18.72
CA ILE A 203 -11.68 -19.70 -19.75
C ILE A 203 -10.59 -20.73 -19.40
N SER A 204 -10.58 -21.86 -20.12
CA SER A 204 -9.64 -22.95 -19.92
C SER A 204 -8.86 -23.27 -21.19
N ASN A 205 -7.53 -23.37 -21.07
CA ASN A 205 -6.61 -23.63 -22.20
C ASN A 205 -6.79 -22.66 -23.38
N ALA A 206 -7.14 -21.40 -23.11
CA ALA A 206 -7.40 -20.40 -24.14
C ALA A 206 -6.67 -19.09 -23.89
N SER A 207 -6.15 -18.48 -24.95
CA SER A 207 -5.26 -17.32 -24.85
C SER A 207 -5.62 -16.20 -25.81
N GLY A 208 -5.22 -14.97 -25.49
CA GLY A 208 -5.43 -13.81 -26.38
C GLY A 208 -6.88 -13.35 -26.51
N SER A 209 -7.79 -13.81 -25.63
CA SER A 209 -9.21 -13.48 -25.71
C SER A 209 -9.49 -12.06 -25.18
N GLN A 210 -10.46 -11.37 -25.77
CA GLN A 210 -10.95 -10.07 -25.34
C GLN A 210 -12.36 -10.21 -24.75
N ILE A 211 -12.49 -9.88 -23.48
CA ILE A 211 -13.74 -9.96 -22.73
C ILE A 211 -14.08 -8.53 -22.35
N ARG A 212 -15.09 -7.94 -22.98
CA ARG A 212 -15.36 -6.51 -22.79
C ARG A 212 -16.82 -6.14 -22.65
N ASP A 213 -17.10 -5.12 -21.84
CA ASP A 213 -18.43 -4.51 -21.75
C ASP A 213 -19.55 -5.50 -21.36
N ASN A 214 -19.20 -6.63 -20.74
CA ASN A 214 -20.17 -7.63 -20.28
C ASN A 214 -20.66 -7.28 -18.87
N VAL A 215 -21.88 -7.70 -18.55
CA VAL A 215 -22.44 -7.67 -17.19
C VAL A 215 -22.47 -9.09 -16.66
N ILE A 216 -21.81 -9.37 -15.53
CA ILE A 216 -21.60 -10.73 -15.02
C ILE A 216 -21.92 -10.78 -13.53
N HIS A 217 -23.11 -11.27 -13.16
CA HIS A 217 -23.59 -11.25 -11.77
C HIS A 217 -24.56 -12.39 -11.46
N ALA A 218 -24.89 -12.59 -10.17
CA ALA A 218 -25.82 -13.61 -9.67
C ALA A 218 -25.45 -15.07 -10.03
N ASN A 219 -24.18 -15.36 -10.28
CA ASN A 219 -23.70 -16.73 -10.48
C ASN A 219 -23.37 -17.40 -9.13
N ASP A 220 -23.60 -18.70 -8.99
CA ASP A 220 -23.35 -19.46 -7.75
C ASP A 220 -21.85 -19.71 -7.47
N ALA A 221 -20.97 -19.33 -8.39
CA ALA A 221 -19.51 -19.33 -8.21
C ALA A 221 -18.93 -17.95 -8.61
N ASN A 222 -17.77 -17.89 -9.28
CA ASN A 222 -17.16 -16.61 -9.65
C ASN A 222 -17.83 -16.00 -10.90
N GLY A 223 -17.68 -14.69 -11.08
CA GLY A 223 -18.06 -14.03 -12.32
C GLY A 223 -17.26 -14.58 -13.50
N VAL A 224 -15.94 -14.47 -13.44
CA VAL A 224 -15.01 -15.01 -14.44
C VAL A 224 -13.96 -15.91 -13.80
N ARG A 225 -13.65 -17.06 -14.42
CA ARG A 225 -12.53 -17.92 -14.02
C ARG A 225 -11.56 -18.16 -15.18
N ILE A 226 -10.26 -18.01 -14.91
CA ILE A 226 -9.16 -18.23 -15.87
C ILE A 226 -8.25 -19.33 -15.32
N ARG A 227 -7.97 -20.36 -16.13
CA ARG A 227 -7.23 -21.56 -15.67
C ARG A 227 -6.54 -22.33 -16.77
N ASN A 228 -5.74 -23.32 -16.38
CA ASN A 228 -5.17 -24.34 -17.25
C ASN A 228 -4.41 -23.76 -18.45
N GLY A 229 -3.35 -22.98 -18.18
CA GLY A 229 -2.48 -22.40 -19.18
C GLY A 229 -3.08 -21.24 -19.97
N SER A 230 -4.33 -20.84 -19.69
CA SER A 230 -4.94 -19.65 -20.30
C SER A 230 -4.11 -18.40 -19.98
N ALA A 231 -3.64 -17.69 -21.01
CA ALA A 231 -2.68 -16.60 -20.91
C ALA A 231 -3.06 -15.43 -21.81
N ASN A 232 -2.56 -14.23 -21.51
CA ASN A 232 -2.74 -13.04 -22.35
C ASN A 232 -4.21 -12.71 -22.68
N ASN A 233 -5.16 -13.07 -21.82
CA ASN A 233 -6.55 -12.65 -21.97
C ASN A 233 -6.74 -11.25 -21.38
N LEU A 234 -7.56 -10.42 -22.02
CA LEU A 234 -7.85 -9.04 -21.60
C LEU A 234 -9.31 -8.92 -21.19
N LEU A 235 -9.55 -8.52 -19.94
CA LEU A 235 -10.87 -8.13 -19.44
C LEU A 235 -10.92 -6.61 -19.33
N GLN A 236 -11.82 -5.91 -20.02
CA GLN A 236 -11.92 -4.44 -19.96
C GLN A 236 -13.38 -3.96 -19.99
N GLY A 237 -13.71 -2.88 -19.28
CA GLY A 237 -15.07 -2.32 -19.29
C GLY A 237 -16.20 -3.23 -18.77
N ASN A 238 -15.89 -4.39 -18.19
CA ASN A 238 -16.92 -5.30 -17.70
C ASN A 238 -17.47 -4.82 -16.34
N VAL A 239 -18.73 -5.12 -16.08
CA VAL A 239 -19.40 -4.92 -14.79
C VAL A 239 -19.62 -6.29 -14.15
N ILE A 240 -18.94 -6.57 -13.04
CA ILE A 240 -18.88 -7.90 -12.42
C ILE A 240 -19.37 -7.81 -10.97
N GLY A 241 -20.42 -8.59 -10.66
CA GLY A 241 -21.10 -8.64 -9.37
C GLY A 241 -22.18 -7.58 -9.17
N LEU A 242 -22.30 -6.63 -10.11
CA LEU A 242 -23.38 -5.67 -10.19
C LEU A 242 -24.24 -5.89 -11.43
N ARG A 243 -25.49 -5.41 -11.37
CA ARG A 243 -26.35 -5.19 -12.54
C ARG A 243 -25.93 -3.92 -13.26
N ARG A 244 -26.38 -3.75 -14.51
CA ARG A 244 -26.22 -2.50 -15.28
C ARG A 244 -27.03 -1.34 -14.62
N PRO A 245 -26.45 -0.15 -14.38
CA PRO A 245 -27.11 0.95 -13.63
C PRO A 245 -28.05 1.85 -14.45
N ASP A 246 -27.94 1.88 -15.77
CA ASP A 246 -28.96 2.38 -16.73
C ASP A 246 -30.33 1.67 -16.58
N ILE A 247 -30.25 0.57 -15.82
CA ILE A 247 -31.19 -0.33 -15.20
C ILE A 247 -32.39 0.17 -14.37
N ILE A 248 -32.99 1.37 -14.51
CA ILE A 248 -33.91 1.83 -13.44
C ILE A 248 -35.19 0.98 -13.39
N LEU A 249 -35.35 0.19 -12.32
CA LEU A 249 -36.49 -0.70 -12.12
C LEU A 249 -37.09 -0.62 -10.73
N GLU A 250 -38.39 -0.41 -10.72
CA GLU A 250 -39.29 -0.57 -9.58
C GLU A 250 -40.05 -1.91 -9.72
N PRO A 251 -40.19 -2.75 -8.68
CA PRO A 251 -39.66 -2.63 -7.33
C PRO A 251 -38.29 -3.32 -7.16
N PHE A 252 -37.47 -2.70 -6.31
CA PHE A 252 -36.09 -3.07 -5.94
C PHE A 252 -35.97 -4.50 -5.40
N ALA A 253 -35.51 -5.42 -6.24
CA ALA A 253 -34.94 -6.67 -5.77
C ALA A 253 -33.47 -6.42 -5.40
N PRO A 254 -32.95 -6.96 -4.27
CA PRO A 254 -31.53 -6.87 -3.93
C PRO A 254 -30.67 -7.37 -5.09
N ILE A 255 -29.60 -6.64 -5.41
CA ILE A 255 -28.63 -7.07 -6.41
C ILE A 255 -27.90 -8.30 -5.85
N SER A 256 -28.14 -9.47 -6.43
CA SER A 256 -27.35 -10.66 -6.09
C SER A 256 -26.01 -10.60 -6.82
N GLY A 257 -24.96 -10.49 -6.02
CA GLY A 257 -23.57 -10.68 -6.43
C GLY A 257 -23.29 -12.05 -7.01
N ASN A 258 -22.06 -12.25 -7.48
CA ASN A 258 -21.56 -13.62 -7.65
C ASN A 258 -21.25 -14.20 -6.26
N ALA A 259 -21.63 -15.45 -6.02
CA ALA A 259 -21.44 -16.12 -4.71
C ALA A 259 -19.99 -16.55 -4.43
N GLY A 260 -19.11 -16.45 -5.43
CA GLY A 260 -17.66 -16.56 -5.30
C GLY A 260 -16.97 -15.21 -5.47
N HIS A 261 -15.81 -15.22 -6.12
CA HIS A 261 -15.06 -14.01 -6.47
C HIS A 261 -15.64 -13.30 -7.69
N GLY A 262 -15.34 -12.02 -7.88
CA GLY A 262 -15.64 -11.36 -9.15
C GLY A 262 -14.86 -12.02 -10.29
N VAL A 263 -13.54 -12.08 -10.14
CA VAL A 263 -12.63 -12.74 -11.07
C VAL A 263 -11.68 -13.67 -10.31
N HIS A 264 -11.49 -14.89 -10.78
CA HIS A 264 -10.56 -15.88 -10.21
C HIS A 264 -9.55 -16.35 -11.26
N ILE A 265 -8.30 -15.94 -11.11
CA ILE A 265 -7.17 -16.43 -11.91
C ILE A 265 -6.49 -17.55 -11.11
N THR A 266 -6.78 -18.79 -11.48
CA THR A 266 -6.30 -19.95 -10.72
C THR A 266 -4.80 -20.18 -10.86
N ALA A 267 -4.19 -20.91 -9.93
CA ALA A 267 -2.76 -21.23 -9.94
C ALA A 267 -2.28 -21.96 -11.21
N SER A 268 -3.19 -22.58 -11.97
CA SER A 268 -2.85 -23.25 -13.23
C SER A 268 -2.93 -22.35 -14.46
N ALA A 269 -3.34 -21.08 -14.35
CA ALA A 269 -3.37 -20.14 -15.46
C ALA A 269 -1.95 -19.78 -15.95
N GLY A 270 -1.85 -19.33 -17.19
CA GLY A 270 -0.60 -18.77 -17.72
C GLY A 270 -0.44 -17.29 -17.37
N ALA A 271 0.75 -16.74 -17.60
CA ALA A 271 1.05 -15.33 -17.33
C ALA A 271 0.36 -14.36 -18.32
N GLY A 272 0.36 -13.09 -17.97
CA GLY A 272 -0.02 -11.99 -18.86
C GLY A 272 -1.52 -11.77 -19.02
N ASN A 273 -2.40 -12.43 -18.25
CA ASN A 273 -3.80 -12.02 -18.26
C ASN A 273 -3.90 -10.62 -17.62
N ALA A 274 -4.61 -9.74 -18.32
CA ALA A 274 -4.77 -8.34 -17.98
C ALA A 274 -6.22 -8.09 -17.55
N ILE A 275 -6.41 -7.65 -16.32
CA ILE A 275 -7.69 -7.24 -15.77
C ILE A 275 -7.70 -5.71 -15.77
N GLY A 276 -8.38 -5.13 -16.74
CA GLY A 276 -8.51 -3.70 -16.99
C GLY A 276 -7.34 -3.11 -17.79
N PHE A 277 -7.56 -1.91 -18.33
CA PHE A 277 -6.54 -1.08 -18.99
C PHE A 277 -6.95 0.41 -19.02
N LEU A 278 -7.16 1.01 -20.21
CA LEU A 278 -7.71 2.37 -20.37
C LEU A 278 -9.17 2.44 -19.93
N ASP A 279 -9.93 1.38 -20.18
CA ASP A 279 -11.30 1.18 -19.70
C ASP A 279 -11.30 0.06 -18.64
N GLY A 280 -11.29 0.45 -17.37
CA GLY A 280 -11.28 -0.47 -16.24
C GLY A 280 -12.55 -1.29 -16.12
N ASN A 281 -12.49 -2.42 -15.41
CA ASN A 281 -13.68 -3.14 -15.00
C ASN A 281 -14.23 -2.58 -13.69
N THR A 282 -15.54 -2.71 -13.48
CA THR A 282 -16.16 -2.57 -12.16
C THR A 282 -16.35 -3.96 -11.55
N ILE A 283 -15.80 -4.20 -10.35
CA ILE A 283 -15.81 -5.51 -9.70
C ILE A 283 -16.23 -5.37 -8.23
N SER A 284 -17.52 -5.56 -7.96
CA SER A 284 -18.14 -5.15 -6.70
C SER A 284 -19.28 -6.09 -6.31
N ASN A 285 -19.66 -6.09 -5.02
CA ASN A 285 -20.76 -6.89 -4.49
C ASN A 285 -20.62 -8.38 -4.86
N ASN A 286 -19.43 -8.97 -4.70
CA ASN A 286 -19.24 -10.43 -4.78
C ASN A 286 -19.10 -10.98 -3.35
N ASP A 287 -19.56 -12.20 -3.09
CA ASP A 287 -19.51 -12.78 -1.73
C ASP A 287 -18.07 -13.10 -1.28
N GLY A 288 -17.17 -13.39 -2.23
CA GLY A 288 -15.73 -13.52 -2.00
C GLY A 288 -14.96 -12.23 -2.29
N SER A 289 -13.66 -12.34 -2.50
CA SER A 289 -12.82 -11.23 -2.98
C SER A 289 -13.22 -10.72 -4.37
N GLY A 290 -13.01 -9.43 -4.66
CA GLY A 290 -13.26 -8.88 -6.00
C GLY A 290 -12.43 -9.59 -7.06
N LEU A 291 -11.12 -9.71 -6.81
CA LEU A 291 -10.18 -10.44 -7.66
C LEU A 291 -9.31 -11.37 -6.81
N LEU A 292 -9.31 -12.67 -7.11
CA LEU A 292 -8.38 -13.66 -6.55
C LEU A 292 -7.35 -14.08 -7.61
N ILE A 293 -6.07 -13.87 -7.32
CA ILE A 293 -4.92 -14.13 -8.20
C ILE A 293 -4.00 -15.17 -7.57
N GLU A 294 -4.10 -16.41 -8.03
CA GLU A 294 -3.23 -17.50 -7.57
C GLU A 294 -2.08 -17.81 -8.55
N ALA A 295 -2.15 -17.31 -9.77
CA ALA A 295 -1.13 -17.50 -10.80
C ALA A 295 -0.11 -16.36 -10.83
N ASP A 296 1.06 -16.64 -11.40
CA ASP A 296 2.16 -15.69 -11.49
C ASP A 296 2.03 -14.77 -12.72
N GLY A 297 2.60 -13.57 -12.65
CA GLY A 297 2.80 -12.71 -13.83
C GLY A 297 1.52 -12.11 -14.41
N GLN A 298 0.52 -11.81 -13.58
CA GLN A 298 -0.74 -11.17 -13.99
C GLN A 298 -0.67 -9.64 -13.89
N VAL A 299 -1.58 -8.95 -14.57
CA VAL A 299 -1.62 -7.48 -14.65
C VAL A 299 -3.02 -6.99 -14.30
N VAL A 300 -3.13 -6.02 -13.39
CA VAL A 300 -4.41 -5.45 -12.92
C VAL A 300 -4.34 -3.93 -12.95
N LEU A 301 -5.05 -3.29 -13.88
CA LEU A 301 -4.91 -1.86 -14.16
C LEU A 301 -6.27 -1.16 -14.32
N GLY A 302 -6.41 0.02 -13.74
CA GLY A 302 -7.52 0.94 -14.01
C GLY A 302 -8.89 0.51 -13.48
N ASN A 303 -8.98 -0.53 -12.65
CA ASN A 303 -10.28 -1.08 -12.22
C ASN A 303 -10.89 -0.29 -11.05
N ALA A 304 -12.22 -0.34 -10.97
CA ALA A 304 -13.04 0.10 -9.85
C ALA A 304 -13.50 -1.13 -9.06
N ILE A 305 -13.04 -1.31 -7.83
CA ILE A 305 -13.26 -2.54 -7.05
C ILE A 305 -13.92 -2.22 -5.71
N GLY A 306 -15.06 -2.88 -5.44
CA GLY A 306 -15.86 -2.66 -4.23
C GLY A 306 -16.58 -1.32 -4.19
N ILE A 307 -16.73 -0.65 -5.34
CA ILE A 307 -17.41 0.64 -5.51
C ILE A 307 -18.46 0.54 -6.62
N PRO A 308 -19.46 1.44 -6.68
CA PRO A 308 -20.46 1.41 -7.76
C PRO A 308 -19.83 1.58 -9.15
N HIS A 309 -20.50 1.04 -10.17
CA HIS A 309 -20.16 1.33 -11.56
C HIS A 309 -20.27 2.83 -11.80
N ASP A 310 -19.38 3.41 -12.63
CA ASP A 310 -19.31 4.83 -13.00
C ASP A 310 -19.29 5.86 -11.85
N GLY A 311 -19.13 5.40 -10.60
CA GLY A 311 -19.18 6.25 -9.42
C GLY A 311 -20.60 6.66 -9.01
N GLN A 312 -21.66 6.26 -9.73
CA GLN A 312 -23.03 6.52 -9.32
C GLN A 312 -23.49 5.44 -8.35
N ALA A 313 -23.53 5.79 -7.07
CA ALA A 313 -24.28 5.02 -6.10
C ALA A 313 -25.76 5.01 -6.51
N ASP A 314 -26.33 3.81 -6.69
CA ASP A 314 -27.76 3.57 -6.63
C ASP A 314 -28.28 4.22 -5.34
N ILE A 315 -29.21 5.17 -5.46
CA ILE A 315 -29.68 6.01 -4.34
C ILE A 315 -30.29 5.18 -3.21
N ASP A 316 -30.74 3.97 -3.54
CA ASP A 316 -31.38 3.02 -2.65
C ASP A 316 -30.41 1.96 -2.11
N TYR A 317 -29.14 1.98 -2.54
CA TYR A 317 -28.09 1.07 -2.10
C TYR A 317 -26.96 1.86 -1.41
N PRO A 318 -26.86 1.81 -0.06
CA PRO A 318 -25.85 2.58 0.64
C PRO A 318 -24.44 2.16 0.22
N PRO A 319 -23.44 3.07 0.20
CA PRO A 319 -22.10 2.80 -0.32
C PRO A 319 -21.40 1.55 0.24
N GLN A 320 -21.68 1.23 1.51
CA GLN A 320 -21.15 0.06 2.22
C GLN A 320 -21.62 -1.30 1.67
N ASP A 321 -22.69 -1.34 0.88
CA ASP A 321 -23.23 -2.58 0.34
C ASP A 321 -22.58 -2.96 -1.02
N TYR A 322 -21.77 -2.09 -1.63
CA TYR A 322 -21.01 -2.40 -2.85
C TYR A 322 -19.72 -3.18 -2.58
N GLY A 323 -19.30 -3.29 -1.33
CA GLY A 323 -18.10 -4.01 -0.93
C GLY A 323 -18.10 -5.47 -1.39
N ASN A 324 -16.93 -5.98 -1.72
CA ASN A 324 -16.75 -7.42 -1.85
C ASN A 324 -16.70 -8.04 -0.44
N GLY A 325 -17.20 -9.26 -0.28
CA GLY A 325 -17.38 -9.93 1.02
C GLY A 325 -16.08 -10.30 1.73
N GLU A 326 -14.95 -10.29 1.01
CA GLU A 326 -13.61 -10.48 1.56
C GLU A 326 -12.71 -9.27 1.23
N HIS A 327 -11.76 -9.45 0.31
CA HIS A 327 -10.77 -8.45 -0.07
C HIS A 327 -11.15 -7.77 -1.40
N GLY A 328 -10.60 -6.59 -1.67
CA GLY A 328 -10.66 -6.03 -3.02
C GLY A 328 -9.89 -6.92 -4.00
N ILE A 329 -8.60 -7.10 -3.71
CA ILE A 329 -7.70 -7.97 -4.47
C ILE A 329 -6.93 -8.87 -3.49
N ASP A 330 -6.95 -10.17 -3.75
CA ASP A 330 -6.18 -11.19 -3.04
C ASP A 330 -5.16 -11.83 -3.98
N VAL A 331 -3.88 -11.79 -3.61
CA VAL A 331 -2.74 -12.27 -4.41
C VAL A 331 -1.99 -13.34 -3.66
N THR A 332 -1.96 -14.55 -4.20
CA THR A 332 -1.14 -15.66 -3.69
C THR A 332 -0.05 -16.09 -4.66
N GLY A 333 -0.12 -15.67 -5.93
CA GLY A 333 0.93 -15.83 -6.93
C GLY A 333 2.07 -14.80 -6.81
N SER A 334 3.12 -14.97 -7.61
CA SER A 334 4.31 -14.12 -7.69
C SER A 334 4.36 -13.25 -8.94
N ASP A 335 5.25 -12.27 -8.96
CA ASP A 335 5.55 -11.44 -10.14
C ASP A 335 4.32 -10.70 -10.73
N ASN A 336 3.30 -10.41 -9.92
CA ASN A 336 2.09 -9.71 -10.37
C ASN A 336 2.24 -8.18 -10.28
N GLN A 337 1.64 -7.48 -11.25
CA GLN A 337 1.55 -6.03 -11.27
C GLN A 337 0.12 -5.57 -10.96
N ILE A 338 -0.03 -4.78 -9.91
CA ILE A 338 -1.31 -4.17 -9.53
C ILE A 338 -1.16 -2.66 -9.53
N GLY A 339 -1.71 -2.05 -10.58
CA GLY A 339 -1.74 -0.62 -10.81
C GLY A 339 -0.52 -0.07 -11.56
N THR A 340 -0.73 1.10 -12.15
CA THR A 340 0.32 1.94 -12.76
C THR A 340 -0.14 3.39 -12.80
N SER A 341 0.76 4.31 -13.13
CA SER A 341 0.45 5.73 -13.20
C SER A 341 -0.64 6.07 -14.25
N GLY A 342 -1.29 7.22 -14.12
CA GLY A 342 -2.30 7.70 -15.08
C GLY A 342 -3.62 6.92 -15.00
N ALA A 343 -4.16 6.51 -16.15
CA ALA A 343 -5.43 5.78 -16.21
C ALA A 343 -5.37 4.35 -15.66
N GLY A 344 -4.17 3.80 -15.45
CA GLY A 344 -4.02 2.43 -14.96
C GLY A 344 -4.03 2.29 -13.42
N ARG A 345 -4.43 3.34 -12.68
CA ARG A 345 -4.60 3.28 -11.23
C ARG A 345 -5.88 2.53 -10.88
N ASN A 346 -5.81 1.50 -10.05
CA ASN A 346 -7.03 0.89 -9.51
C ASN A 346 -7.58 1.75 -8.37
N THR A 347 -8.90 1.82 -8.26
CA THR A 347 -9.62 2.42 -7.13
C THR A 347 -10.33 1.32 -6.37
N ILE A 348 -10.00 1.16 -5.09
CA ILE A 348 -10.40 0.02 -4.27
C ILE A 348 -11.02 0.55 -2.98
N GLY A 349 -12.28 0.17 -2.73
CA GLY A 349 -13.08 0.69 -1.63
C GLY A 349 -14.01 -0.36 -1.02
N HIS A 350 -14.51 -0.08 0.18
CA HIS A 350 -15.63 -0.76 0.87
C HIS A 350 -15.60 -2.29 1.04
N SER A 351 -14.55 -3.00 0.62
CA SER A 351 -14.42 -4.44 0.88
C SER A 351 -14.49 -4.74 2.38
N GLN A 352 -15.11 -5.87 2.77
CA GLN A 352 -15.38 -6.15 4.19
C GLN A 352 -14.11 -6.40 5.02
N ALA A 353 -13.00 -6.82 4.38
CA ALA A 353 -11.71 -7.01 5.02
C ALA A 353 -10.67 -5.99 4.54
N SER A 354 -9.86 -6.34 3.54
CA SER A 354 -8.71 -5.54 3.12
C SER A 354 -8.80 -5.11 1.66
N GLY A 355 -8.16 -4.00 1.31
CA GLY A 355 -8.15 -3.52 -0.07
C GLY A 355 -7.33 -4.45 -0.95
N ILE A 356 -6.05 -4.61 -0.60
CA ILE A 356 -5.12 -5.51 -1.29
C ILE A 356 -4.42 -6.40 -0.27
N VAL A 357 -4.40 -7.70 -0.53
CA VAL A 357 -3.70 -8.70 0.28
C VAL A 357 -2.69 -9.46 -0.57
N ILE A 358 -1.51 -9.72 -0.01
CA ILE A 358 -0.47 -10.55 -0.62
C ILE A 358 -0.09 -11.68 0.33
N GLY A 359 -0.10 -12.92 -0.17
CA GLY A 359 0.47 -14.08 0.50
C GLY A 359 -0.30 -14.55 1.72
N ASN A 360 -1.64 -14.43 1.74
CA ASN A 360 -2.48 -14.90 2.85
C ASN A 360 -2.61 -16.43 2.94
N ASN A 361 -2.14 -17.17 1.93
CA ASN A 361 -2.20 -18.62 1.89
C ASN A 361 -0.91 -19.25 2.43
N ALA A 362 -1.01 -19.91 3.58
CA ALA A 362 0.15 -20.46 4.28
C ALA A 362 0.91 -21.49 3.43
N GLY A 363 2.23 -21.30 3.28
CA GLY A 363 3.12 -22.22 2.56
C GLY A 363 3.25 -21.95 1.06
N ILE A 364 2.59 -20.91 0.53
CA ILE A 364 2.80 -20.40 -0.83
C ILE A 364 3.51 -19.04 -0.71
N ALA A 365 4.64 -18.88 -1.39
CA ALA A 365 5.39 -17.62 -1.41
C ALA A 365 4.86 -16.75 -2.56
N ALA A 366 4.28 -15.59 -2.21
CA ALA A 366 3.84 -14.58 -3.15
C ALA A 366 4.94 -13.53 -3.33
N ASP A 367 5.97 -13.87 -4.10
CA ASP A 367 7.21 -13.09 -4.24
C ASP A 367 7.11 -12.03 -5.35
N ASN A 368 7.92 -10.97 -5.22
CA ASN A 368 8.17 -9.97 -6.27
C ASN A 368 6.91 -9.30 -6.87
N ASN A 369 5.81 -9.21 -6.11
CA ASN A 369 4.63 -8.48 -6.57
C ASN A 369 4.85 -6.96 -6.43
N GLU A 370 4.41 -6.21 -7.44
CA GLU A 370 4.46 -4.74 -7.47
C GLU A 370 3.04 -4.18 -7.32
N ILE A 371 2.78 -3.54 -6.20
CA ILE A 371 1.53 -2.83 -5.92
C ILE A 371 1.82 -1.34 -6.04
N ALA A 372 1.41 -0.72 -7.14
CA ALA A 372 1.77 0.65 -7.40
C ALA A 372 0.65 1.54 -7.91
N TRP A 373 0.67 2.80 -7.48
CA TRP A 373 -0.24 3.85 -7.96
C TRP A 373 -1.73 3.62 -7.70
N ASN A 374 -2.11 2.72 -6.79
CA ASN A 374 -3.51 2.46 -6.48
C ASN A 374 -4.09 3.51 -5.52
N TYR A 375 -5.39 3.77 -5.62
CA TYR A 375 -6.18 4.42 -4.58
C TYR A 375 -6.87 3.34 -3.75
N VAL A 376 -6.60 3.30 -2.44
CA VAL A 376 -7.10 2.27 -1.54
C VAL A 376 -7.75 2.90 -0.31
N GLY A 377 -9.04 2.64 -0.12
CA GLY A 377 -9.87 3.33 0.86
C GLY A 377 -10.22 4.77 0.46
N THR A 378 -9.87 5.18 -0.76
CA THR A 378 -10.19 6.49 -1.33
C THR A 378 -10.20 6.45 -2.86
N ASN A 379 -10.48 7.58 -3.50
CA ASN A 379 -10.46 7.78 -4.95
C ASN A 379 -9.62 9.03 -5.33
N ALA A 380 -9.69 9.45 -6.59
CA ALA A 380 -8.95 10.62 -7.08
C ALA A 380 -9.45 11.94 -6.47
N GLU A 381 -10.72 11.98 -6.05
CA GLU A 381 -11.39 13.11 -5.42
C GLU A 381 -11.09 13.20 -3.91
N GLY A 382 -10.60 12.11 -3.30
CA GLY A 382 -10.32 12.03 -1.86
C GLY A 382 -11.54 11.64 -1.03
N ASP A 383 -12.54 10.97 -1.63
CA ASP A 383 -13.71 10.47 -0.90
C ASP A 383 -13.32 9.33 0.06
N ASP A 384 -14.10 9.18 1.13
CA ASP A 384 -13.95 8.11 2.10
C ASP A 384 -14.58 6.81 1.56
N LEU A 385 -13.71 5.88 1.16
CA LEU A 385 -14.06 4.54 0.72
C LEU A 385 -13.47 3.47 1.65
N GLY A 386 -13.23 3.83 2.91
CA GLY A 386 -12.42 3.08 3.86
C GLY A 386 -12.88 1.64 4.11
N MET A 387 -11.93 0.82 4.54
CA MET A 387 -12.15 -0.57 4.99
C MET A 387 -11.25 -0.90 6.19
N GLN A 388 -11.16 -2.17 6.59
CA GLN A 388 -10.38 -2.55 7.77
C GLN A 388 -8.88 -2.32 7.58
N ILE A 389 -8.32 -2.77 6.46
CA ILE A 389 -6.89 -2.60 6.14
C ILE A 389 -6.75 -2.18 4.68
N GLY A 390 -5.96 -1.15 4.40
CA GLY A 390 -5.68 -0.75 3.02
C GLY A 390 -4.91 -1.82 2.26
N ILE A 391 -3.61 -1.99 2.57
CA ILE A 391 -2.73 -2.95 1.89
C ILE A 391 -1.98 -3.79 2.93
N VAL A 392 -1.96 -5.12 2.80
CA VAL A 392 -1.21 -5.99 3.70
C VAL A 392 -0.44 -7.09 2.97
N VAL A 393 0.81 -7.32 3.39
CA VAL A 393 1.68 -8.40 2.90
C VAL A 393 1.94 -9.40 4.02
N TYR A 394 1.32 -10.58 3.94
CA TYR A 394 1.48 -11.64 4.92
C TYR A 394 2.74 -12.49 4.70
N SER A 395 3.06 -12.80 3.44
CA SER A 395 4.21 -13.63 3.09
C SER A 395 4.79 -13.25 1.72
N GLY A 396 5.94 -13.83 1.39
CA GLY A 396 6.67 -13.58 0.15
C GLY A 396 7.72 -12.47 0.24
N ALA A 397 8.82 -12.64 -0.49
CA ALA A 397 9.97 -11.75 -0.51
C ALA A 397 9.95 -10.81 -1.71
N GLY A 398 10.63 -9.66 -1.60
CA GLY A 398 10.84 -8.75 -2.72
C GLY A 398 9.58 -7.99 -3.17
N ASN A 399 8.49 -8.06 -2.41
CA ASN A 399 7.27 -7.30 -2.68
C ASN A 399 7.51 -5.80 -2.53
N VAL A 400 6.94 -5.01 -3.44
CA VAL A 400 7.09 -3.55 -3.51
C VAL A 400 5.73 -2.88 -3.43
N LEU A 401 5.55 -1.97 -2.47
CA LEU A 401 4.40 -1.08 -2.37
C LEU A 401 4.84 0.34 -2.73
N ALA A 402 4.47 0.85 -3.91
CA ALA A 402 5.00 2.09 -4.43
C ALA A 402 3.94 3.10 -4.91
N ASN A 403 4.02 4.35 -4.47
CA ASN A 403 3.17 5.44 -4.99
C ASN A 403 1.64 5.22 -4.83
N ASN A 404 1.21 4.38 -3.90
CA ASN A 404 -0.21 4.21 -3.59
C ASN A 404 -0.70 5.38 -2.73
N VAL A 405 -1.99 5.71 -2.86
CA VAL A 405 -2.71 6.58 -1.93
C VAL A 405 -3.60 5.69 -1.08
N VAL A 406 -3.29 5.57 0.21
CA VAL A 406 -3.97 4.70 1.15
C VAL A 406 -4.59 5.56 2.23
N SER A 407 -5.93 5.67 2.24
CA SER A 407 -6.62 6.61 3.11
C SER A 407 -7.92 6.06 3.70
N HIS A 408 -8.38 6.65 4.79
CA HIS A 408 -9.67 6.35 5.47
C HIS A 408 -9.86 4.92 6.00
N ASN A 409 -8.83 4.08 5.99
CA ASN A 409 -8.95 2.72 6.51
C ASN A 409 -8.86 2.73 8.04
N PHE A 410 -9.17 1.60 8.67
CA PHE A 410 -8.77 1.42 10.06
C PHE A 410 -7.24 1.36 10.17
N GLU A 411 -6.58 0.47 9.42
CA GLU A 411 -5.12 0.44 9.23
C GLU A 411 -4.74 0.77 7.79
N GLY A 412 -3.68 1.55 7.57
CA GLY A 412 -3.22 1.92 6.24
C GLY A 412 -2.51 0.76 5.51
N MET A 413 -1.22 0.55 5.81
CA MET A 413 -0.40 -0.51 5.20
C MET A 413 0.27 -1.39 6.26
N GLY A 414 0.34 -2.70 6.03
CA GLY A 414 0.94 -3.65 6.97
C GLY A 414 1.87 -4.67 6.32
N THR A 415 2.94 -5.05 7.02
CA THR A 415 3.86 -6.12 6.57
C THR A 415 4.07 -7.15 7.68
N GLN A 416 3.76 -8.41 7.40
CA GLN A 416 4.01 -9.56 8.27
C GLN A 416 4.99 -10.56 7.64
N SER A 417 5.41 -10.33 6.39
CA SER A 417 6.32 -11.21 5.67
C SER A 417 7.73 -11.23 6.26
N GLU A 418 8.31 -12.43 6.37
CA GLU A 418 9.73 -12.65 6.71
C GLU A 418 10.69 -12.29 5.56
N GLY A 419 10.17 -12.14 4.33
CA GLY A 419 10.97 -11.94 3.11
C GLY A 419 11.41 -10.49 2.84
N GLY A 420 10.97 -9.53 3.67
CA GLY A 420 11.22 -8.10 3.47
C GLY A 420 10.30 -7.46 2.44
N VAL A 421 9.73 -6.31 2.78
CA VAL A 421 8.87 -5.50 1.90
C VAL A 421 9.46 -4.11 1.70
N PHE A 422 9.42 -3.58 0.47
CA PHE A 422 9.86 -2.22 0.15
C PHE A 422 8.67 -1.28 -0.03
N ILE A 423 8.54 -0.28 0.83
CA ILE A 423 7.44 0.69 0.82
C ILE A 423 7.99 2.08 0.49
N ARG A 424 7.61 2.67 -0.65
CA ARG A 424 8.18 3.95 -1.12
C ARG A 424 7.21 4.84 -1.89
N GLY A 425 7.34 6.16 -1.75
CA GLY A 425 6.55 7.15 -2.49
C GLY A 425 5.04 7.13 -2.19
N ASN A 426 4.57 6.38 -1.18
CA ASN A 426 3.14 6.26 -0.87
C ASN A 426 2.66 7.48 -0.07
N THR A 427 1.38 7.82 -0.23
CA THR A 427 0.66 8.74 0.65
C THR A 427 -0.28 7.93 1.53
N VAL A 428 -0.10 8.00 2.84
CA VAL A 428 -0.78 7.16 3.83
C VAL A 428 -1.41 8.04 4.88
N THR A 429 -2.70 8.32 4.72
CA THR A 429 -3.34 9.39 5.49
C THR A 429 -4.71 9.05 6.03
N GLN A 430 -5.15 9.78 7.07
CA GLN A 430 -6.54 9.74 7.54
C GLN A 430 -7.03 8.32 7.92
N ASN A 431 -6.13 7.41 8.27
CA ASN A 431 -6.51 6.11 8.80
C ASN A 431 -6.80 6.27 10.30
N THR A 432 -7.87 5.67 10.79
CA THR A 432 -8.27 5.86 12.20
C THR A 432 -7.32 5.18 13.21
N GLY A 433 -6.54 4.19 12.75
CA GLY A 433 -5.51 3.48 13.48
C GLY A 433 -4.10 3.87 13.01
N ASN A 434 -3.27 2.89 12.67
CA ASN A 434 -1.89 3.11 12.24
C ASN A 434 -1.81 3.37 10.73
N GLY A 435 -0.86 4.23 10.33
CA GLY A 435 -0.55 4.47 8.93
C GLY A 435 0.21 3.28 8.33
N VAL A 436 1.38 2.97 8.86
CA VAL A 436 2.22 1.83 8.41
C VAL A 436 2.60 0.94 9.59
N ILE A 437 2.42 -0.37 9.44
CA ILE A 437 2.79 -1.37 10.45
C ILE A 437 3.86 -2.31 9.91
N PHE A 438 4.98 -2.39 10.60
CA PHE A 438 5.98 -3.45 10.41
C PHE A 438 5.88 -4.46 11.53
N VAL A 439 5.60 -5.70 11.16
CA VAL A 439 5.64 -6.86 12.06
C VAL A 439 6.84 -7.77 11.70
N GLY A 440 7.23 -7.78 10.43
CA GLY A 440 8.44 -8.43 9.91
C GLY A 440 9.49 -7.43 9.39
N PRO A 441 10.61 -7.91 8.79
CA PRO A 441 11.59 -7.03 8.17
C PRO A 441 11.00 -6.21 7.03
N GLY A 442 11.60 -5.05 6.79
CA GLY A 442 11.20 -4.23 5.66
C GLY A 442 11.89 -2.88 5.63
N GLN A 443 11.57 -2.13 4.58
CA GLN A 443 12.10 -0.81 4.37
C GLN A 443 10.98 0.16 4.04
N LEU A 444 10.94 1.28 4.77
CA LEU A 444 10.06 2.41 4.52
C LEU A 444 10.88 3.61 4.03
N GLY A 445 10.62 4.01 2.79
CA GLY A 445 11.34 5.04 2.04
C GLY A 445 12.64 4.50 1.42
N SER A 446 13.43 5.36 0.80
CA SER A 446 14.68 4.98 0.14
C SER A 446 15.70 6.13 0.14
N LEU A 447 16.89 5.87 -0.41
CA LEU A 447 17.92 6.89 -0.62
C LEU A 447 17.55 7.92 -1.70
N ASP A 448 16.58 7.61 -2.55
CA ASP A 448 16.07 8.52 -3.58
C ASP A 448 15.07 9.50 -2.96
N GLU A 449 15.26 10.80 -3.19
CA GLU A 449 14.34 11.85 -2.72
C GLU A 449 12.92 11.70 -3.28
N ASN A 450 12.77 11.06 -4.43
CA ASN A 450 11.47 10.81 -5.06
C ASN A 450 10.71 9.62 -4.43
N ASP A 451 11.36 8.86 -3.55
CA ASP A 451 10.79 7.67 -2.90
C ASP A 451 10.23 7.98 -1.50
N ALA A 452 10.17 9.25 -1.09
CA ALA A 452 9.68 9.65 0.23
C ALA A 452 8.19 9.33 0.41
N ASN A 453 7.84 8.58 1.47
CA ASN A 453 6.44 8.40 1.83
C ASN A 453 5.94 9.62 2.61
N ILE A 454 4.66 9.97 2.42
CA ILE A 454 3.93 10.98 3.18
C ILE A 454 2.97 10.25 4.12
N ILE A 455 3.13 10.43 5.43
CA ILE A 455 2.37 9.68 6.44
C ILE A 455 1.80 10.64 7.47
N GLY A 456 0.47 10.82 7.52
CA GLY A 456 -0.15 11.83 8.37
C GLY A 456 -1.62 11.62 8.67
N ASN A 457 -2.17 12.29 9.69
CA ASN A 457 -3.55 12.16 10.14
C ASN A 457 -3.91 10.71 10.53
N ASN A 458 -2.96 9.97 11.11
CA ASN A 458 -3.19 8.64 11.68
C ASN A 458 -3.01 8.69 13.20
N ALA A 459 -3.53 7.69 13.94
CA ALA A 459 -3.24 7.56 15.37
C ALA A 459 -1.73 7.34 15.58
N VAL A 460 -1.15 6.37 14.87
CA VAL A 460 0.31 6.20 14.79
C VAL A 460 0.73 6.30 13.33
N GLY A 461 1.70 7.15 13.00
CA GLY A 461 2.22 7.23 11.64
C GLY A 461 2.86 5.91 11.22
N VAL A 462 3.86 5.46 11.98
CA VAL A 462 4.56 4.19 11.76
C VAL A 462 4.65 3.40 13.06
N LEU A 463 4.14 2.18 13.08
CA LEU A 463 4.28 1.23 14.17
C LEU A 463 5.25 0.11 13.76
N VAL A 464 6.24 -0.18 14.61
CA VAL A 464 7.09 -1.37 14.49
C VAL A 464 6.84 -2.24 15.71
N ASP A 465 6.34 -3.45 15.49
CA ASP A 465 5.94 -4.40 16.53
C ASP A 465 6.50 -5.82 16.24
N ALA A 466 6.53 -6.69 17.25
CA ALA A 466 7.11 -8.03 17.13
C ALA A 466 6.11 -9.07 16.62
N TYR A 467 6.46 -9.79 15.54
CA TYR A 467 5.66 -10.89 14.96
C TYR A 467 5.31 -12.00 15.94
N THR A 468 6.29 -12.40 16.74
CA THR A 468 6.23 -13.36 17.85
C THR A 468 7.60 -13.28 18.53
N SER A 469 7.75 -13.81 19.75
CA SER A 469 9.03 -13.85 20.48
C SER A 469 10.17 -14.67 19.83
N ALA A 470 10.02 -15.08 18.57
CA ALA A 470 10.88 -16.06 17.90
C ALA A 470 11.85 -15.48 16.85
N ASN A 471 11.73 -14.20 16.45
CA ASN A 471 12.61 -13.62 15.43
C ASN A 471 12.92 -12.11 15.63
N PRO A 472 13.60 -11.70 16.72
CA PRO A 472 13.97 -10.29 16.95
C PRO A 472 14.98 -9.73 15.94
N THR A 473 15.61 -10.58 15.10
CA THR A 473 16.78 -10.22 14.29
C THR A 473 16.49 -9.72 12.87
N ALA A 474 15.25 -9.36 12.53
CA ALA A 474 14.91 -8.89 11.18
C ALA A 474 14.98 -7.35 11.10
N LEU A 475 15.71 -6.79 10.13
CA LEU A 475 15.93 -5.34 10.03
C LEU A 475 14.68 -4.60 9.52
N VAL A 476 14.26 -3.57 10.26
CA VAL A 476 13.31 -2.55 9.78
C VAL A 476 14.07 -1.23 9.59
N ALA A 477 14.09 -0.71 8.37
CA ALA A 477 14.75 0.55 8.04
C ALA A 477 13.73 1.61 7.59
N ILE A 478 13.62 2.70 8.35
CA ILE A 478 12.70 3.82 8.10
C ILE A 478 13.56 5.04 7.76
N ARG A 479 13.58 5.47 6.50
CA ARG A 479 14.47 6.55 6.04
C ARG A 479 13.80 7.42 4.99
N ASN A 480 14.15 8.71 4.99
CA ASN A 480 13.70 9.69 4.00
C ASN A 480 12.16 9.76 3.84
N ASN A 481 11.42 9.76 4.94
CA ASN A 481 9.96 9.91 4.94
C ASN A 481 9.54 11.27 5.52
N TYR A 482 8.39 11.77 5.06
CA TYR A 482 7.67 12.89 5.68
C TYR A 482 6.55 12.35 6.55
N ILE A 483 6.70 12.47 7.86
CA ILE A 483 5.80 11.94 8.87
C ILE A 483 5.20 13.11 9.65
N GLY A 484 3.89 13.30 9.49
CA GLY A 484 3.10 14.41 10.01
C GLY A 484 3.18 15.69 9.17
N THR A 485 3.78 15.63 7.98
CA THR A 485 3.81 16.71 6.98
C THR A 485 3.94 16.13 5.56
N ASP A 486 3.83 16.98 4.53
CA ASP A 486 4.40 16.73 3.20
C ASP A 486 5.69 17.54 2.97
N ALA A 487 6.29 17.37 1.78
CA ALA A 487 7.48 18.09 1.32
C ALA A 487 7.30 19.61 1.20
N SER A 488 6.06 20.11 1.18
CA SER A 488 5.77 21.55 1.15
C SER A 488 5.63 22.16 2.54
N GLY A 489 5.64 21.34 3.59
CA GLY A 489 5.39 21.78 4.97
C GLY A 489 3.90 21.85 5.33
N THR A 490 3.01 21.17 4.61
CA THR A 490 1.59 21.10 5.01
C THR A 490 1.45 20.18 6.22
N SER A 491 0.97 20.71 7.34
CA SER A 491 0.76 19.92 8.57
C SER A 491 -0.34 18.87 8.39
N MET A 492 0.02 17.61 8.67
CA MET A 492 -0.86 16.44 8.64
C MET A 492 -0.61 15.57 9.88
N GLY A 493 -0.40 16.15 11.06
CA GLY A 493 0.11 15.45 12.25
C GLY A 493 -0.52 14.08 12.56
N ASN A 494 0.23 13.23 13.26
CA ASN A 494 -0.27 11.97 13.83
C ASN A 494 -0.47 12.14 15.35
N ASP A 495 -1.03 11.16 16.07
CA ASP A 495 -0.88 11.21 17.53
C ASP A 495 0.55 10.86 17.94
N ILE A 496 1.08 9.76 17.40
CA ILE A 496 2.47 9.36 17.51
C ILE A 496 3.08 9.31 16.10
N GLY A 497 4.28 9.87 15.90
CA GLY A 497 4.94 9.83 14.60
C GLY A 497 5.43 8.43 14.26
N ILE A 498 6.37 7.91 15.06
CA ILE A 498 6.91 6.55 14.96
C ILE A 498 6.86 5.91 16.35
N ALA A 499 6.35 4.69 16.47
CA ALA A 499 6.38 3.88 17.68
C ALA A 499 7.15 2.58 17.44
N VAL A 500 8.04 2.22 18.36
CA VAL A 500 8.80 0.97 18.35
C VAL A 500 8.49 0.21 19.63
N GLY A 501 7.91 -0.99 19.50
CA GLY A 501 7.55 -1.86 20.61
C GLY A 501 8.71 -2.68 21.18
N SER A 502 8.38 -3.50 22.19
CA SER A 502 9.36 -4.26 22.96
C SER A 502 9.98 -5.46 22.22
N ASN A 503 11.17 -5.89 22.64
CA ASN A 503 11.90 -7.06 22.10
C ASN A 503 12.29 -6.94 20.61
N LEU A 504 12.45 -5.71 20.12
CA LEU A 504 12.95 -5.41 18.78
C LEU A 504 14.36 -4.85 18.90
N ASN A 505 15.36 -5.44 18.24
CA ASN A 505 16.76 -5.05 18.38
C ASN A 505 17.46 -4.67 17.06
N ARG A 506 16.69 -4.49 15.97
CA ARG A 506 17.20 -4.11 14.65
C ARG A 506 16.25 -3.14 13.93
N VAL A 507 15.99 -2.00 14.55
CA VAL A 507 15.20 -0.91 13.96
C VAL A 507 16.09 0.30 13.71
N TRP A 508 16.12 0.78 12.47
CA TRP A 508 16.87 1.97 12.06
C TRP A 508 15.89 3.07 11.63
N ILE A 509 15.85 4.14 12.40
CA ILE A 509 15.08 5.36 12.11
C ILE A 509 16.08 6.41 11.61
N GLY A 510 16.11 6.58 10.30
CA GLY A 510 17.10 7.36 9.57
C GLY A 510 18.44 6.63 9.47
N GLN A 511 19.47 7.33 8.99
CA GLN A 511 20.81 6.77 8.85
C GLN A 511 21.88 7.87 8.80
N SER A 512 23.14 7.44 8.86
CA SER A 512 24.33 8.28 8.90
C SER A 512 24.76 8.88 7.55
N ASP A 513 23.85 9.20 6.63
CA ASP A 513 24.20 9.85 5.34
C ASP A 513 23.26 11.05 5.01
N ASN A 514 22.58 11.57 6.03
CA ASN A 514 21.62 12.66 5.92
C ASN A 514 20.32 12.33 5.16
N THR A 515 19.95 11.06 4.96
CA THR A 515 18.59 10.66 4.52
C THR A 515 17.66 10.34 5.71
N GLY A 516 17.67 11.19 6.74
CA GLY A 516 16.78 11.05 7.87
C GLY A 516 15.31 11.33 7.53
N ASN A 517 14.43 11.02 8.46
CA ASN A 517 13.00 11.32 8.32
C ASN A 517 12.71 12.73 8.84
N THR A 518 11.69 13.37 8.26
CA THR A 518 11.05 14.57 8.83
C THR A 518 9.87 14.12 9.68
N ILE A 519 9.94 14.32 11.00
CA ILE A 519 8.95 13.81 11.97
C ILE A 519 8.41 14.97 12.79
N VAL A 520 7.18 15.39 12.48
CA VAL A 520 6.65 16.69 12.90
C VAL A 520 5.16 16.63 13.23
N ASN A 521 4.65 17.64 13.94
CA ASN A 521 3.24 17.84 14.26
C ASN A 521 2.54 16.70 15.04
N SER A 522 3.28 15.79 15.67
CA SER A 522 2.66 14.72 16.46
C SER A 522 2.06 15.26 17.77
N THR A 523 0.82 14.87 18.08
CA THR A 523 0.09 15.37 19.25
C THR A 523 0.60 14.82 20.58
N ILE A 524 1.28 13.66 20.57
CA ILE A 524 1.86 12.99 21.75
C ILE A 524 3.39 12.97 21.67
N THR A 525 3.97 12.31 20.67
CA THR A 525 5.43 12.25 20.50
C THR A 525 5.83 12.03 19.05
N GLY A 526 6.97 12.59 18.65
CA GLY A 526 7.57 12.32 17.35
C GLY A 526 8.01 10.86 17.23
N ILE A 527 8.86 10.42 18.16
CA ILE A 527 9.32 9.03 18.26
C ILE A 527 9.01 8.49 19.67
N LEU A 528 8.41 7.31 19.74
CA LEU A 528 8.20 6.53 20.96
C LEU A 528 9.03 5.25 20.90
N LEU A 529 9.90 5.06 21.88
CA LEU A 529 10.57 3.80 22.15
C LEU A 529 9.90 3.18 23.38
N ASP A 530 9.11 2.12 23.18
CA ASP A 530 8.34 1.44 24.23
C ASP A 530 8.88 0.03 24.46
N GLY A 531 9.88 -0.06 25.35
CA GLY A 531 10.60 -1.31 25.59
C GLY A 531 11.55 -1.70 24.45
N ALA A 532 11.86 -0.78 23.55
CA ALA A 532 12.69 -1.03 22.37
C ALA A 532 14.18 -1.23 22.76
N GLU A 533 14.86 -2.12 22.04
CA GLU A 533 16.26 -2.45 22.30
C GLU A 533 17.10 -2.08 21.07
N GLU A 534 18.38 -1.71 21.24
CA GLU A 534 19.35 -1.55 20.14
C GLU A 534 18.85 -0.72 18.92
N THR A 535 17.89 0.20 19.13
CA THR A 535 17.29 1.00 18.05
C THR A 535 18.21 2.16 17.70
N LEU A 536 18.45 2.36 16.40
CA LEU A 536 19.25 3.48 15.91
C LEU A 536 18.32 4.62 15.46
N VAL A 537 18.50 5.81 16.01
CA VAL A 537 17.81 7.04 15.61
C VAL A 537 18.85 8.04 15.13
N LEU A 538 19.01 8.15 13.81
CA LEU A 538 20.13 8.85 13.17
C LEU A 538 19.66 9.85 12.10
N GLY A 539 20.24 11.05 12.12
CA GLY A 539 20.10 12.02 11.03
C GLY A 539 18.69 12.58 10.80
N ASN A 540 17.74 12.39 11.71
CA ASN A 540 16.35 12.83 11.53
C ASN A 540 16.15 14.31 11.85
N HIS A 541 15.12 14.92 11.24
CA HIS A 541 14.58 16.22 11.57
C HIS A 541 13.30 16.04 12.41
N ILE A 542 13.36 16.34 13.70
CA ILE A 542 12.28 16.06 14.66
C ILE A 542 11.75 17.37 15.24
N GLY A 543 10.50 17.70 14.91
CA GLY A 543 9.81 18.94 15.29
C GLY A 543 10.15 20.16 14.41
N VAL A 544 10.97 19.96 13.38
CA VAL A 544 11.36 21.01 12.43
C VAL A 544 11.40 20.40 11.03
N HIS A 545 10.92 21.16 10.04
CA HIS A 545 11.03 20.78 8.64
C HIS A 545 12.47 21.04 8.14
N PRO A 546 12.99 20.31 7.12
CA PRO A 546 14.37 20.51 6.63
C PRO A 546 14.70 21.93 6.14
N ASP A 547 13.70 22.72 5.76
CA ASP A 547 13.86 24.15 5.40
C ASP A 547 13.98 25.09 6.62
N GLY A 548 13.87 24.55 7.84
CA GLY A 548 13.91 25.28 9.11
C GLY A 548 12.55 25.71 9.64
N THR A 549 11.44 25.39 8.96
CA THR A 549 10.10 25.72 9.42
C THR A 549 9.77 24.97 10.73
N PRO A 550 9.38 25.67 11.82
CA PRO A 550 8.98 25.03 13.07
C PRO A 550 7.67 24.26 12.92
N MET A 551 7.69 22.96 13.27
CA MET A 551 6.54 22.05 13.16
C MET A 551 6.56 21.05 14.33
N GLY A 552 6.58 21.60 15.55
CA GLY A 552 6.87 20.86 16.78
C GLY A 552 5.93 19.68 17.05
N ASN A 553 6.49 18.60 17.60
CA ASN A 553 5.73 17.57 18.28
C ASN A 553 5.49 17.97 19.75
N ALA A 554 4.55 17.34 20.45
CA ALA A 554 4.42 17.54 21.91
C ALA A 554 5.69 17.07 22.66
N MET A 555 6.29 15.96 22.25
CA MET A 555 7.60 15.48 22.70
C MET A 555 8.40 15.02 21.48
N ALA A 556 9.72 15.23 21.44
CA ALA A 556 10.51 14.82 20.28
C ALA A 556 10.75 13.31 20.28
N VAL A 557 11.41 12.81 21.33
CA VAL A 557 11.70 11.39 21.55
C VAL A 557 11.34 11.03 22.98
N ARG A 558 10.59 9.96 23.15
CA ARG A 558 10.22 9.43 24.45
C ARG A 558 10.67 7.98 24.59
N LEU A 559 11.40 7.69 25.68
CA LEU A 559 11.83 6.35 26.04
C LEU A 559 11.04 5.88 27.26
N GLN A 560 10.36 4.74 27.13
CA GLN A 560 9.58 4.12 28.22
C GLN A 560 10.36 3.01 28.91
N VAL A 561 9.78 2.48 30.00
CA VAL A 561 10.34 1.38 30.78
C VAL A 561 10.65 0.19 29.87
N GLY A 562 11.85 -0.37 29.99
CA GLY A 562 12.34 -1.48 29.18
C GLY A 562 13.19 -1.05 27.98
N SER A 563 13.24 0.24 27.64
CA SER A 563 14.01 0.70 26.46
C SER A 563 15.51 0.69 26.74
N VAL A 564 16.26 -0.26 26.19
CA VAL A 564 17.69 -0.46 26.52
C VAL A 564 18.61 -0.35 25.32
N ASP A 565 19.84 0.11 25.54
CA ASP A 565 20.92 0.09 24.54
C ASP A 565 20.59 0.78 23.21
N ASN A 566 19.64 1.73 23.21
CA ASN A 566 19.28 2.49 22.03
C ASN A 566 20.31 3.60 21.75
N GLN A 567 20.53 3.92 20.48
CA GLN A 567 21.43 4.97 20.04
C GLN A 567 20.66 6.11 19.38
N ILE A 568 20.73 7.30 19.97
CA ILE A 568 20.15 8.53 19.43
C ILE A 568 21.33 9.45 19.08
N GLY A 569 21.66 9.53 17.79
CA GLY A 569 22.84 10.24 17.29
C GLY A 569 24.09 9.36 17.22
N TYR A 570 25.24 9.81 17.70
CA TYR A 570 26.52 9.11 17.48
C TYR A 570 26.75 7.90 18.39
N ALA A 571 27.61 6.97 17.95
CA ALA A 571 27.95 5.79 18.73
C ALA A 571 28.83 6.14 19.95
N PRO A 572 28.89 5.30 21.01
CA PRO A 572 29.62 5.60 22.26
C PRO A 572 31.11 5.91 22.08
N ASN A 573 31.74 5.26 21.10
CA ASN A 573 33.17 5.30 20.83
C ASN A 573 33.55 6.26 19.68
N ASP A 574 32.58 6.91 19.07
CA ASP A 574 32.86 7.95 18.07
C ASP A 574 33.44 9.19 18.78
N ILE A 575 34.72 9.46 18.51
CA ILE A 575 35.36 10.74 18.83
C ILE A 575 35.17 11.63 17.62
N ILE A 576 34.27 12.60 17.72
CA ILE A 576 33.98 13.53 16.62
C ILE A 576 35.00 14.67 16.72
N ASP A 577 35.86 14.79 15.70
CA ASP A 577 36.82 15.88 15.63
C ASP A 577 36.10 17.22 15.41
N SER A 578 36.35 18.17 16.31
CA SER A 578 35.92 19.58 16.22
C SER A 578 36.34 20.27 14.90
N GLY A 579 37.32 19.72 14.17
CA GLY A 579 37.84 20.24 12.91
C GLY A 579 37.04 19.89 11.64
N THR A 580 36.19 18.85 11.64
CA THR A 580 35.34 18.52 10.48
C THR A 580 33.95 19.13 10.64
N TRP A 581 33.89 20.44 10.43
CA TRP A 581 32.67 21.23 10.44
C TRP A 581 31.89 21.06 9.14
N SER A 582 30.82 20.27 9.21
CA SER A 582 29.63 20.48 8.40
C SER A 582 28.44 20.32 9.33
N PRO A 583 27.33 21.06 9.14
CA PRO A 583 26.06 20.64 9.70
C PRO A 583 25.71 19.26 9.11
N GLY A 584 26.25 18.20 9.72
CA GLY A 584 26.23 16.82 9.21
C GLY A 584 27.66 16.30 9.11
N THR A 585 28.19 15.72 10.19
CA THR A 585 28.73 14.37 10.01
C THR A 585 27.53 13.44 10.22
N ASP A 586 26.62 13.49 9.24
CA ASP A 586 25.54 12.62 8.82
C ASP A 586 24.68 11.77 9.80
N SER A 587 25.02 11.59 11.08
CA SER A 587 24.33 10.74 12.06
C SER A 587 23.53 11.49 13.14
N GLY A 588 23.87 12.73 13.48
CA GLY A 588 23.19 13.48 14.55
C GLY A 588 21.81 13.98 14.15
N ASN A 589 20.81 13.83 15.04
CA ASN A 589 19.45 14.34 14.77
C ASN A 589 19.37 15.86 15.02
N VAL A 590 18.48 16.54 14.30
CA VAL A 590 18.01 17.90 14.61
C VAL A 590 16.71 17.79 15.38
N ILE A 591 16.73 18.15 16.67
CA ILE A 591 15.59 18.08 17.58
C ILE A 591 15.25 19.48 18.05
N ALA A 592 14.23 20.07 17.45
CA ALA A 592 13.88 21.46 17.71
C ALA A 592 12.38 21.73 17.68
N HIS A 593 11.97 22.78 18.39
CA HIS A 593 10.60 23.31 18.41
C HIS A 593 9.53 22.37 18.97
N ASN A 594 9.91 21.25 19.60
CA ASN A 594 9.00 20.35 20.28
C ASN A 594 8.60 20.90 21.65
N GLY A 595 7.51 20.41 22.26
CA GLY A 595 7.15 20.74 23.64
C GLY A 595 8.19 20.24 24.67
N ALA A 596 8.83 19.11 24.39
CA ALA A 596 9.98 18.57 25.11
C ALA A 596 10.99 17.95 24.12
N GLY A 597 12.29 17.96 24.46
CA GLY A 597 13.34 17.31 23.68
C GLY A 597 13.29 15.79 23.82
N ILE A 598 14.38 15.19 24.34
CA ILE A 598 14.44 13.77 24.66
C ILE A 598 13.98 13.58 26.11
N SER A 599 13.05 12.66 26.33
CA SER A 599 12.37 12.46 27.60
C SER A 599 12.27 10.99 27.96
N PHE A 600 12.18 10.70 29.25
CA PHE A 600 12.05 9.35 29.78
C PHE A 600 10.81 9.22 30.65
N GLU A 601 10.22 8.03 30.67
CA GLU A 601 9.18 7.71 31.65
C GLU A 601 9.78 7.63 33.06
N LEU A 602 9.25 8.44 33.98
CA LEU A 602 9.73 8.55 35.36
C LEU A 602 8.97 7.57 36.26
N GLY A 603 9.59 6.43 36.61
CA GLY A 603 9.03 5.39 37.47
C GLY A 603 10.08 4.70 38.35
N SER A 604 9.66 4.14 39.49
CA SER A 604 10.55 3.70 40.60
C SER A 604 11.32 2.39 40.38
N ASN A 605 11.19 1.74 39.22
CA ASN A 605 11.95 0.53 38.88
C ASN A 605 12.65 0.81 37.55
N GLY A 606 13.95 1.15 37.61
CA GLY A 606 14.77 1.52 36.45
C GLY A 606 14.50 0.62 35.25
N GLY A 607 14.12 1.24 34.13
CA GLY A 607 13.66 0.52 32.95
C GLY A 607 14.40 0.88 31.67
N ALA A 608 14.83 2.14 31.52
CA ALA A 608 15.51 2.59 30.31
C ALA A 608 16.97 2.95 30.61
N ILE A 609 17.90 2.05 30.31
CA ILE A 609 19.33 2.16 30.62
C ILE A 609 20.18 1.86 29.38
N GLY A 610 21.45 2.25 29.41
CA GLY A 610 22.36 2.04 28.28
C GLY A 610 22.03 2.88 27.04
N ASN A 611 21.12 3.86 27.15
CA ASN A 611 20.69 4.65 26.01
C ASN A 611 21.69 5.78 25.71
N VAL A 612 22.33 5.68 24.56
CA VAL A 612 23.38 6.58 24.09
C VAL A 612 22.74 7.78 23.42
N ILE A 613 23.02 8.99 23.91
CA ILE A 613 22.45 10.23 23.39
C ILE A 613 23.58 11.21 23.11
N ARG A 614 24.11 11.20 21.89
CA ARG A 614 25.34 11.93 21.55
C ARG A 614 25.24 12.68 20.23
N GLY A 615 25.88 13.85 20.15
CA GLY A 615 26.02 14.71 18.97
C GLY A 615 24.72 15.17 18.29
N ASN A 616 23.58 15.10 18.98
CA ASN A 616 22.32 15.67 18.50
C ASN A 616 22.33 17.20 18.63
N ARG A 617 21.63 17.89 17.74
CA ARG A 617 21.34 19.33 17.86
C ARG A 617 19.99 19.49 18.54
N ILE A 618 20.02 19.69 19.85
CA ILE A 618 18.82 19.83 20.68
C ILE A 618 18.70 21.29 21.07
N HIS A 619 17.68 21.99 20.58
CA HIS A 619 17.50 23.41 20.86
C HIS A 619 16.06 23.87 20.68
N SER A 620 15.71 25.02 21.26
CA SER A 620 14.39 25.63 21.07
C SER A 620 13.20 24.70 21.40
N ASN A 621 13.39 23.69 22.26
CA ASN A 621 12.30 22.81 22.72
C ASN A 621 11.71 23.36 24.03
N GLY A 622 10.40 23.36 24.15
CA GLY A 622 9.68 23.80 25.34
C GLY A 622 9.98 25.25 25.71
N THR A 623 10.18 25.49 27.00
CA THR A 623 10.50 26.82 27.55
C THR A 623 12.01 26.96 27.79
N ALA A 624 12.47 28.16 28.16
CA ALA A 624 13.89 28.41 28.42
C ALA A 624 14.50 27.51 29.53
N THR A 625 13.70 26.93 30.42
CA THR A 625 14.18 26.02 31.48
C THR A 625 14.02 24.55 31.13
N THR A 626 13.45 24.22 29.97
CA THR A 626 13.21 22.84 29.57
C THR A 626 14.56 22.16 29.26
N PRO A 627 14.87 21.03 29.93
CA PRO A 627 16.05 20.24 29.61
C PRO A 627 15.94 19.63 28.20
N GLY A 628 17.06 19.60 27.48
CA GLY A 628 17.13 18.96 26.18
C GLY A 628 17.07 17.44 26.26
N ILE A 629 17.58 16.89 27.37
CA ILE A 629 17.53 15.48 27.76
C ILE A 629 17.01 15.47 29.19
N ASP A 630 15.86 14.86 29.45
CA ASP A 630 15.24 14.80 30.78
C ASP A 630 15.28 13.38 31.35
N LEU A 631 16.19 13.13 32.30
CA LEU A 631 16.26 11.88 33.06
C LEU A 631 15.45 11.95 34.38
N GLY A 632 14.82 13.07 34.69
CA GLY A 632 14.16 13.32 35.99
C GLY A 632 15.09 13.75 37.12
N MET A 633 16.38 13.96 36.84
CA MET A 633 17.35 14.49 37.81
C MET A 633 17.14 16.00 38.02
N THR A 634 16.84 16.40 39.26
CA THR A 634 16.60 17.79 39.65
C THR A 634 17.81 18.47 40.29
N ALA A 635 18.78 17.69 40.77
CA ALA A 635 20.05 18.15 41.32
C ALA A 635 21.13 17.07 41.13
N LEU A 636 22.40 17.48 41.11
CA LEU A 636 23.54 16.57 41.01
C LEU A 636 23.60 15.62 42.22
N ASP A 637 23.78 14.31 41.98
CA ASP A 637 23.94 13.31 43.04
C ASP A 637 25.43 13.02 43.26
N VAL A 638 26.06 13.66 44.24
CA VAL A 638 27.50 13.47 44.50
C VAL A 638 27.80 11.99 44.80
N GLY A 639 28.59 11.36 43.93
CA GLY A 639 28.90 9.94 43.98
C GLY A 639 28.11 9.11 42.96
N GLY A 640 26.95 9.59 42.51
CA GLY A 640 26.15 8.99 41.44
C GLY A 640 25.44 7.70 41.85
N SER A 641 24.92 7.62 43.07
CA SER A 641 24.20 6.44 43.59
C SER A 641 22.74 6.34 43.12
N GLY A 642 22.27 7.31 42.34
CA GLY A 642 20.92 7.37 41.79
C GLY A 642 20.50 6.12 41.02
N THR A 643 19.19 5.86 41.01
CA THR A 643 18.58 4.81 40.20
C THR A 643 17.47 5.43 39.36
N GLY A 644 17.37 5.05 38.10
CA GLY A 644 16.43 5.65 37.14
C GLY A 644 16.92 5.56 35.70
N PRO A 645 16.30 6.33 34.79
CA PRO A 645 16.72 6.42 33.41
C PRO A 645 18.22 6.71 33.28
N ASN A 646 18.93 5.92 32.46
CA ASN A 646 20.38 5.98 32.28
C ASN A 646 21.15 6.13 33.60
N THR A 647 20.73 5.33 34.61
CA THR A 647 21.29 5.30 35.97
C THR A 647 21.35 6.65 36.69
N LEU A 648 20.62 7.66 36.18
CA LEU A 648 20.76 9.06 36.58
C LEU A 648 22.22 9.52 36.56
N LEU A 649 22.99 9.11 35.55
CA LEU A 649 24.40 9.47 35.42
C LEU A 649 24.59 10.98 35.56
N ASN A 650 25.52 11.37 36.44
CA ASN A 650 25.81 12.78 36.67
C ASN A 650 26.37 13.45 35.41
N TYR A 651 25.87 14.66 35.14
CA TYR A 651 26.42 15.52 34.10
C TYR A 651 27.76 16.17 34.52
N PRO A 652 28.57 16.64 33.55
CA PRO A 652 29.76 17.44 33.81
C PRO A 652 29.45 18.76 34.54
N ASP A 653 30.21 19.04 35.61
CA ASP A 653 30.16 20.27 36.42
C ASP A 653 31.36 21.17 36.10
N PHE A 654 31.10 22.39 35.60
CA PHE A 654 32.15 23.34 35.19
C PHE A 654 32.66 24.19 36.36
N ASP A 655 33.98 24.38 36.45
CA ASP A 655 34.60 25.34 37.38
C ASP A 655 34.53 26.75 36.80
N ALA A 656 33.68 27.58 37.39
CA ALA A 656 33.48 28.95 36.96
C ALA A 656 34.72 29.86 37.09
N ASN A 657 35.71 29.48 37.89
CA ASN A 657 36.92 30.28 38.06
C ASN A 657 38.03 29.93 37.05
N ALA A 658 37.84 28.87 36.26
CA ALA A 658 38.87 28.32 35.38
C ALA A 658 38.34 27.88 34.01
N THR A 659 37.06 28.15 33.73
CA THR A 659 36.46 28.03 32.39
C THR A 659 36.26 29.45 31.84
N SER A 660 36.87 29.76 30.71
CA SER A 660 36.85 31.11 30.14
C SER A 660 36.97 31.10 28.60
N TRP A 661 36.31 32.07 27.98
CA TRP A 661 36.41 32.34 26.55
C TRP A 661 37.32 33.56 26.29
N ASP A 662 38.32 33.40 25.43
CA ASP A 662 39.13 34.49 24.92
C ASP A 662 38.71 34.86 23.50
N ALA A 663 37.97 35.97 23.38
CA ALA A 663 37.51 36.48 22.09
C ALA A 663 38.65 36.94 21.16
N GLY A 664 39.84 37.24 21.69
CA GLY A 664 40.98 37.68 20.92
C GLY A 664 41.72 36.54 20.22
N THR A 665 41.74 35.35 20.84
CA THR A 665 42.37 34.14 20.28
C THR A 665 41.35 33.15 19.70
N GLY A 666 40.07 33.28 20.04
CA GLY A 666 39.04 32.33 19.66
C GLY A 666 39.12 31.02 20.45
N GLN A 667 39.72 31.05 21.64
CA GLN A 667 39.99 29.86 22.46
C GLN A 667 39.06 29.78 23.67
N LEU A 668 38.43 28.63 23.85
CA LEU A 668 37.70 28.23 25.06
C LEU A 668 38.62 27.38 25.91
N ASP A 669 39.10 27.93 27.02
CA ASP A 669 39.72 27.16 28.09
C ASP A 669 38.62 26.63 28.99
N TYR A 670 38.61 25.32 29.23
CA TYR A 670 37.58 24.68 30.02
C TYR A 670 38.16 23.92 31.20
N ARG A 671 37.40 23.90 32.29
CA ARG A 671 37.67 23.05 33.44
C ARG A 671 36.38 22.47 33.98
N TYR A 672 36.29 21.15 34.07
CA TYR A 672 35.12 20.45 34.61
C TYR A 672 35.53 19.17 35.33
N ARG A 673 34.57 18.54 35.98
CA ARG A 673 34.68 17.18 36.55
C ARG A 673 33.36 16.44 36.39
N VAL A 674 33.40 15.12 36.55
CA VAL A 674 32.19 14.30 36.72
C VAL A 674 32.22 13.70 38.13
N GLN A 675 31.19 13.97 38.94
CA GLN A 675 31.12 13.58 40.35
C GLN A 675 30.51 12.19 40.56
N THR A 676 30.98 11.19 39.80
CA THR A 676 30.49 9.80 39.88
C THR A 676 31.62 8.87 40.27
N VAL A 677 31.43 8.00 41.27
CA VAL A 677 32.48 7.04 41.66
C VAL A 677 32.55 5.87 40.67
N PRO A 678 33.70 5.18 40.51
CA PRO A 678 33.83 4.02 39.63
C PRO A 678 32.87 2.85 39.93
N ALA A 679 32.32 2.79 41.14
CA ALA A 679 31.34 1.77 41.52
C ALA A 679 29.95 1.99 40.92
N ASN A 680 29.66 3.19 40.40
CA ASN A 680 28.32 3.61 40.00
C ASN A 680 28.19 3.96 38.50
N ALA A 681 29.29 3.90 37.74
CA ALA A 681 29.29 4.07 36.29
C ALA A 681 30.53 3.42 35.69
N ASP A 682 30.42 2.97 34.44
CA ASP A 682 31.54 2.34 33.74
C ASP A 682 32.44 3.37 33.05
N TYR A 683 33.75 3.23 33.25
CA TYR A 683 34.77 4.12 32.69
C TYR A 683 35.56 3.43 31.56
N PRO A 684 36.22 4.18 30.66
CA PRO A 684 36.23 5.64 30.58
C PRO A 684 34.90 6.21 30.08
N MET A 685 34.54 7.40 30.56
CA MET A 685 33.39 8.14 30.05
C MET A 685 33.80 8.98 28.84
N THR A 686 32.84 9.26 27.96
CA THR A 686 32.97 10.25 26.89
C THR A 686 32.22 11.52 27.28
N ILE A 687 32.87 12.67 27.18
CA ILE A 687 32.30 13.97 27.51
C ILE A 687 32.07 14.73 26.22
N ASP A 688 30.84 15.14 25.95
CA ASP A 688 30.47 15.91 24.76
C ASP A 688 30.15 17.36 25.13
N PHE A 689 30.80 18.31 24.48
CA PHE A 689 30.63 19.74 24.71
C PHE A 689 29.74 20.37 23.65
N TYR A 690 28.85 21.28 24.07
CA TYR A 690 27.93 21.97 23.19
C TYR A 690 27.78 23.46 23.54
N LEU A 691 27.58 24.29 22.52
CA LEU A 691 27.07 25.64 22.66
C LEU A 691 25.54 25.62 22.63
N THR A 692 24.92 26.47 23.45
CA THR A 692 23.46 26.67 23.54
C THR A 692 23.01 27.90 22.73
N ASP A 693 21.70 28.02 22.49
CA ASP A 693 21.05 29.25 22.06
C ASP A 693 20.31 29.94 23.22
N GLY A 694 21.05 30.66 24.05
CA GLY A 694 20.54 31.28 25.27
C GLY A 694 20.80 30.41 26.51
N ASN A 695 20.13 30.73 27.61
CA ASN A 695 20.39 30.12 28.92
C ASN A 695 19.67 28.77 29.13
N SER A 696 19.22 28.11 28.06
CA SER A 696 18.52 26.82 28.18
C SER A 696 19.49 25.64 28.26
N PRO A 697 19.22 24.62 29.09
CA PRO A 697 20.02 23.39 29.19
C PRO A 697 19.80 22.45 27.98
N GLN A 698 20.12 22.94 26.78
CA GLN A 698 19.95 22.26 25.49
C GLN A 698 21.18 22.52 24.60
N GLY A 699 21.80 21.46 24.08
CA GLY A 699 22.99 21.56 23.22
C GLY A 699 22.64 21.77 21.75
N ARG A 700 22.69 23.03 21.27
CA ARG A 700 22.43 23.37 19.85
C ARG A 700 23.57 22.99 18.93
N THR A 701 24.80 23.27 19.34
CA THR A 701 25.98 23.13 18.49
C THR A 701 27.03 22.31 19.20
N TYR A 702 27.24 21.08 18.73
CA TYR A 702 28.33 20.22 19.18
C TYR A 702 29.69 20.85 18.82
N ILE A 703 30.61 20.93 19.78
CA ILE A 703 31.92 21.59 19.63
C ILE A 703 33.13 20.71 19.95
N GLY A 704 32.92 19.47 20.39
CA GLY A 704 33.98 18.48 20.57
C GLY A 704 33.69 17.48 21.68
N SER A 705 34.51 16.43 21.75
CA SER A 705 34.47 15.44 22.82
C SER A 705 35.85 15.21 23.42
N GLU A 706 35.87 14.70 24.64
CA GLU A 706 37.06 14.08 25.20
C GLU A 706 36.76 12.81 26.01
N THR A 707 37.82 12.05 26.28
CA THR A 707 37.77 10.87 27.15
C THR A 707 38.08 11.27 28.60
N TYR A 708 37.19 10.89 29.51
CA TYR A 708 37.33 11.06 30.95
C TYR A 708 37.67 9.71 31.61
N PRO A 709 38.94 9.46 31.97
CA PRO A 709 39.38 8.16 32.47
C PRO A 709 38.93 7.92 33.91
N GLU A 710 38.87 6.66 34.33
CA GLU A 710 38.55 6.25 35.71
C GLU A 710 39.44 6.94 36.75
N SER A 711 40.73 7.10 36.43
CA SER A 711 41.72 7.77 37.28
C SER A 711 41.43 9.25 37.52
N ALA A 712 40.53 9.85 36.73
CA ALA A 712 40.08 11.22 36.88
C ALA A 712 38.72 11.34 37.61
N SER A 713 38.11 10.25 38.09
CA SER A 713 36.88 10.32 38.89
C SER A 713 37.01 11.37 40.00
N PHE A 714 36.03 12.30 40.09
CA PHE A 714 36.02 13.48 40.97
C PHE A 714 37.08 14.56 40.73
N GLU A 715 38.13 14.26 39.98
CA GLU A 715 39.22 15.20 39.69
C GLU A 715 38.84 16.16 38.56
N PHE A 716 39.30 17.41 38.68
CA PHE A 716 39.12 18.37 37.62
C PHE A 716 40.01 18.05 36.42
N ARG A 717 39.39 18.03 35.25
CA ARG A 717 40.04 18.00 33.95
C ARG A 717 40.08 19.41 33.38
N THR A 718 41.16 19.74 32.70
CA THR A 718 41.38 21.03 32.04
C THR A 718 41.83 20.79 30.62
N GLY A 719 41.37 21.62 29.70
CA GLY A 719 41.79 21.59 28.31
C GLY A 719 41.40 22.88 27.61
N SER A 720 41.62 22.93 26.29
CA SER A 720 41.25 24.09 25.48
C SER A 720 40.74 23.67 24.11
N LEU A 721 39.69 24.33 23.63
CA LEU A 721 39.11 24.15 22.29
C LEU A 721 39.16 25.47 21.52
N SER A 722 39.55 25.43 20.24
CA SER A 722 39.37 26.58 19.36
C SER A 722 37.93 26.60 18.85
N LEU A 723 37.16 27.65 19.17
CA LEU A 723 35.81 27.79 18.65
C LEU A 723 35.84 28.56 17.33
N THR A 724 35.24 27.97 16.31
CA THR A 724 35.05 28.61 15.00
C THR A 724 33.73 29.37 14.90
N GLN A 725 32.84 29.18 15.88
CA GLN A 725 31.51 29.79 15.89
C GLN A 725 31.50 31.15 16.60
N PRO A 726 30.62 32.09 16.18
CA PRO A 726 30.44 33.35 16.90
C PRO A 726 29.98 33.11 18.34
N VAL A 727 30.76 33.57 19.30
CA VAL A 727 30.38 33.61 20.72
C VAL A 727 29.88 35.00 21.06
N ASN A 728 28.70 35.09 21.67
CA ASN A 728 28.12 36.35 22.12
C ASN A 728 27.57 36.21 23.56
N ALA A 729 26.98 37.28 24.10
CA ALA A 729 26.47 37.31 25.49
C ALA A 729 25.34 36.30 25.79
N SER A 730 24.74 35.70 24.78
CA SER A 730 23.73 34.64 24.89
C SER A 730 24.26 33.23 24.60
N THR A 731 25.56 33.09 24.38
CA THR A 731 26.20 31.78 24.17
C THR A 731 26.63 31.20 25.52
N TYR A 732 26.08 30.03 25.85
CA TYR A 732 26.48 29.26 27.02
C TYR A 732 27.08 27.92 26.60
N LEU A 733 27.81 27.31 27.52
CA LEU A 733 28.42 25.98 27.39
C LEU A 733 27.62 24.99 28.24
N VAL A 734 27.27 23.86 27.64
CA VAL A 734 26.71 22.69 28.33
C VAL A 734 27.47 21.45 27.88
N ALA A 735 27.45 20.40 28.69
CA ALA A 735 28.01 19.12 28.31
C ALA A 735 27.17 17.94 28.81
N THR A 736 27.37 16.79 28.20
CA THR A 736 26.90 15.48 28.67
C THR A 736 28.08 14.59 29.00
N ALA A 737 27.85 13.61 29.87
CA ALA A 737 28.73 12.47 30.07
C ALA A 737 28.01 11.21 29.58
N THR A 738 28.73 10.36 28.84
CA THR A 738 28.26 9.02 28.45
C THR A 738 29.23 7.99 29.02
N ASP A 739 28.75 7.07 29.84
CA ASP A 739 29.57 6.00 30.40
C ASP A 739 29.85 4.87 29.40
N ALA A 740 30.75 3.95 29.74
CA ALA A 740 31.13 2.86 28.83
C ALA A 740 30.03 1.79 28.66
N SER A 741 28.97 1.80 29.48
CA SER A 741 27.76 1.00 29.29
C SER A 741 26.71 1.70 28.42
N GLY A 742 26.98 2.93 27.96
CA GLY A 742 26.10 3.71 27.07
C GLY A 742 25.10 4.63 27.78
N ASN A 743 25.08 4.69 29.12
CA ASN A 743 24.23 5.63 29.83
C ASN A 743 24.69 7.07 29.57
N THR A 744 23.82 7.90 29.00
CA THR A 744 24.10 9.33 28.81
C THR A 744 23.36 10.17 29.84
N SER A 745 24.07 11.09 30.49
CA SER A 745 23.52 12.08 31.42
C SER A 745 22.59 13.08 30.72
N GLN A 746 21.83 13.85 31.52
CA GLN A 746 21.27 15.12 31.03
C GLN A 746 22.40 16.09 30.65
N PHE A 747 22.05 17.21 29.99
CA PHE A 747 22.97 18.34 29.88
C PHE A 747 23.28 18.93 31.26
N THR A 748 24.44 19.59 31.38
CA THR A 748 24.76 20.46 32.52
C THR A 748 23.55 21.34 32.87
N HIS A 749 23.04 21.18 34.09
CA HIS A 749 21.74 21.75 34.48
C HIS A 749 21.70 23.29 34.44
N GLN A 750 22.82 23.93 34.79
CA GLN A 750 23.01 25.37 34.68
C GLN A 750 24.02 25.65 33.56
N PRO A 751 23.57 26.10 32.37
CA PRO A 751 24.48 26.45 31.29
C PRO A 751 25.52 27.47 31.73
N PHE A 752 26.78 27.24 31.35
CA PHE A 752 27.90 28.08 31.77
C PHE A 752 28.07 29.28 30.83
N PRO A 753 27.96 30.55 31.29
CA PRO A 753 28.08 31.72 30.42
C PRO A 753 29.52 31.89 29.92
N LEU A 754 29.71 31.92 28.60
CA LEU A 754 31.05 32.13 28.03
C LEU A 754 31.50 33.59 28.09
N ILE A 755 30.56 34.53 28.00
CA ILE A 755 30.81 35.96 28.22
C ILE A 755 30.10 36.37 29.49
N VAL A 756 30.85 36.54 30.56
CA VAL A 756 30.38 37.27 31.73
C VAL A 756 30.43 38.76 31.37
N SER A 757 29.27 39.44 31.36
CA SER A 757 29.25 40.90 31.24
C SER A 757 30.07 41.46 32.40
N ASP A 758 31.22 42.02 32.07
CA ASP A 758 32.19 42.43 33.04
C ASP A 758 31.54 43.45 33.99
N ALA A 759 31.54 43.16 35.29
CA ALA A 759 31.16 44.08 36.35
C ALA A 759 32.28 45.13 36.53
N LEU A 760 32.73 45.71 35.42
CA LEU A 760 33.92 46.56 35.25
C LEU A 760 33.78 47.94 35.91
N PHE A 761 32.78 48.15 36.77
CA PHE A 761 32.56 49.38 37.54
C PHE A 761 32.58 49.16 39.06
N SER A 762 33.23 48.10 39.57
CA SER A 762 33.46 47.97 41.03
C SER A 762 34.78 48.59 41.51
N ASP A 763 35.60 49.15 40.62
CA ASP A 763 36.90 49.74 40.96
C ASP A 763 36.82 51.21 41.44
N ARG A 764 35.94 51.50 42.40
CA ARG A 764 36.15 52.57 43.41
C ARG A 764 36.70 53.95 42.94
N PHE A 765 36.38 54.43 41.75
CA PHE A 765 36.78 55.76 41.26
C PHE A 765 35.73 56.87 41.47
N GLU A 766 34.85 56.71 42.46
CA GLU A 766 33.98 57.80 42.93
C GLU A 766 34.38 58.15 44.37
N GLY A 767 35.35 59.07 44.49
CA GLY A 767 35.65 59.85 45.68
C GLY A 767 35.48 61.35 45.35
N PRO A 768 35.10 62.17 46.34
CA PRO A 768 34.14 63.28 46.25
C PRO A 768 34.48 64.43 45.29
#